data_AF-A0A2E0QYE1-F1
#
_entry.id   AF-A0A2E0QYE1-F1
#
_cell.length_a   1.000
_cell.length_b   1.000
_cell.length_c   1.000
_cell.angle_alpha   90.00
_cell.angle_beta   90.00
_cell.angle_gamma   90.00
#
_symmetry.space_group_name_H-M   'P 1'
#
loop_
_entity.id
_entity.type
_entity.pdbx_description
1 polymer ?
#
loop_
_entity_poly.entity_id
_entity_poly.type
_entity_poly.pdbx_seq_one_letter_code
_entity_poly.pdbx_strand_id
1 'polypeptide(L)'
;MSRKAYPLFLALSFVGICVALVFYKTERDQAISAETSASEQAAASLSTESQPAGEEISSPEAPKAIEPGTVDDSTAAQKSTRTSDEKHKSVTISDQAAQAKADQIRFSGITGADTAISIPKSVIEDLFHLSPGDELTIPLEQPLTGIVTHNTIHETGGRGFGIALQDFAGAHFSIEQDPEGEISGNILQSRNTDGYKASEDDSGENVLIAKTLTSNIVCTRIHEDSGKLGLDPALEEVDADAVASADDPEMVIPDLQSRPGARRVIYLDFDGEVVQGTGWVNGGRIDALPYENQNNIPGIFATMSEDFAPFNVNVTTIRSVFDAAPTDSRCMVIFTPTNDAAPGAGGVAFLNSFGSSVNYMCWVFNRGLNGAAEAGSHEVGHQVGLRHDGTSSRTYYGGHTHTATGVEWGPIMGASYGQNIVQWSQGEYIDANQQEDDFVKIVDDLPYLTDDHGNSLGTATNIPTDISQTFSQTGIIERRNDVDVFRIDINDDGTITASADPASTYRNLDVSLELLDASGNTLDSDAPAGPYDASVSASGLAVGTYYLRVTSSGLGATGFSENGYNTYGSRGRYTLTGTYPFLLIPDVPAGLSATDGTSTENVFVSWNSTEDTDGYRLYRNTVDSEAGATLVADVTGTSYTDTTALHNVTYYYFISAYNTQGESALSLSETGFRRLPPPQVPNAVSASDGSSTSYVRISWAIANYAYSYEIWRNSVNSTSGASMIATTSSTSYDDTTTPAGEIFYYFVRAVNPEATSAYSNGNSGYKDIPPPATPTGVVASDGISNQYTEVSWSSVALAAGYYVLRNTTNSAAGGTLVAQVDSSITSIQDFGGAGGVVYYYFVRAFNENGNSNFSASNTGYRLVAPPTTPTNVTATRAEFENAIRVDWAETSETTQYYVYRSSENDPDTAILREKVTNNRYYDPDALPGRVYYYFIRSENSAGTSALSLGALGFVAAADPEDDAYENNDVFEFAQPITRAENEWLSEFDGPGFSRDADWFCFELDPTSDQIDVILSTEFTAEIVGLDLYDESGNLLDSGAEGANSFVTISYEGATPGATYYVAVTTSDYAGLEYDLIWKSIDPGESDAVVDEMIGFSSTRQIGDGVVNESAAAQTITSISKSRRTHKAYFTIENESAGTQKYYTGGNGGSRFFSVTYLQLINGTWQNATGDVIRHTAESNLQPFESSDFQVFVRPGKFNKTRTKYHFVVLKTELESFPDVVDTNRLNVIKQGKKKKRKRRKKRR
;
A
#
# COMPACT_ATOMS: atom_id res chain seq x y z
N MET A 1 -31.22 17.73 12.95
CA MET A 1 -31.69 18.50 11.77
C MET A 1 -30.46 18.79 10.90
N SER A 2 -30.39 18.37 9.63
CA SER A 2 -30.71 19.16 8.41
C SER A 2 -29.65 20.18 7.90
N ARG A 3 -28.66 19.65 7.16
CA ARG A 3 -28.10 20.16 5.87
C ARG A 3 -27.24 21.45 5.80
N LYS A 4 -26.36 21.44 4.77
CA LYS A 4 -25.43 22.48 4.23
C LYS A 4 -24.07 22.53 4.97
N ALA A 5 -22.88 22.39 4.37
CA ALA A 5 -22.36 22.43 2.99
C ALA A 5 -22.21 23.83 2.34
N TYR A 6 -20.95 24.31 2.23
CA TYR A 6 -20.32 25.03 1.08
C TYR A 6 -18.82 25.31 1.37
N PRO A 7 -17.89 25.14 0.39
CA PRO A 7 -16.46 25.54 0.52
C PRO A 7 -16.03 26.64 -0.48
N LEU A 8 -14.98 27.45 -0.20
CA LEU A 8 -14.23 28.25 -1.20
C LEU A 8 -12.89 28.86 -0.69
N PHE A 9 -12.09 29.43 -1.61
CA PHE A 9 -10.79 30.15 -1.49
C PHE A 9 -9.55 29.25 -1.22
N LEU A 10 -8.40 29.28 -1.93
CA LEU A 10 -7.64 30.23 -2.81
C LEU A 10 -7.03 31.48 -2.12
N ALA A 11 -5.79 31.92 -2.40
CA ALA A 11 -4.61 31.35 -3.10
C ALA A 11 -3.36 32.27 -2.97
N LEU A 12 -2.16 31.77 -3.33
CA LEU A 12 -0.86 32.50 -3.46
C LEU A 12 -0.25 33.04 -2.14
N SER A 13 1.07 33.25 -1.98
CA SER A 13 2.12 33.59 -2.97
C SER A 13 3.50 32.95 -2.73
N PHE A 14 4.37 32.99 -3.75
CA PHE A 14 5.81 32.68 -3.68
C PHE A 14 6.63 33.82 -3.07
N VAL A 15 7.66 33.48 -2.28
CA VAL A 15 9.01 34.08 -2.33
C VAL A 15 10.03 32.97 -2.08
N GLY A 16 11.20 33.01 -2.72
CA GLY A 16 12.31 32.11 -2.44
C GLY A 16 13.65 32.79 -2.71
N ILE A 17 14.69 32.40 -1.95
CA ILE A 17 16.08 32.82 -2.17
C ILE A 17 16.98 31.59 -2.03
N CYS A 18 17.92 31.43 -2.98
CA CYS A 18 18.98 30.43 -2.92
C CYS A 18 20.32 31.12 -2.67
N VAL A 19 21.10 30.62 -1.71
CA VAL A 19 22.57 30.70 -1.72
C VAL A 19 23.10 29.34 -1.24
N ALA A 20 24.18 28.85 -1.84
CA ALA A 20 24.86 27.61 -1.47
C ALA A 20 26.37 27.82 -1.49
N LEU A 21 27.11 27.02 -0.71
CA LEU A 21 28.53 26.61 -0.80
C LEU A 21 28.83 25.84 0.51
N VAL A 22 28.96 24.49 0.55
CA VAL A 22 29.98 23.58 -0.01
C VAL A 22 31.30 23.56 0.78
N PHE A 23 31.57 22.43 1.46
CA PHE A 23 32.76 21.53 1.37
C PHE A 23 32.40 20.27 2.22
N TYR A 24 32.40 19.01 1.75
CA TYR A 24 33.51 18.09 1.38
C TYR A 24 34.51 17.81 2.54
N LYS A 25 35.03 16.59 2.82
CA LYS A 25 34.95 15.23 2.21
C LYS A 25 35.51 14.20 3.25
N THR A 26 34.88 13.10 3.66
CA THR A 26 34.75 11.74 3.06
C THR A 26 36.04 10.97 2.68
N GLU A 27 36.50 10.05 3.52
CA GLU A 27 37.20 8.77 3.20
C GLU A 27 36.72 7.71 4.27
N ARG A 28 36.56 6.38 4.08
CA ARG A 28 37.13 5.32 3.21
C ARG A 28 38.53 4.86 3.64
N ASP A 29 38.91 3.56 3.66
CA ASP A 29 38.20 2.26 3.54
C ASP A 29 39.14 1.11 4.02
N GLN A 30 38.67 -0.15 4.01
CA GLN A 30 39.37 -1.45 4.28
C GLN A 30 39.28 -1.94 5.76
N ALA A 31 38.84 -3.17 6.12
CA ALA A 31 38.98 -4.56 5.61
C ALA A 31 40.18 -5.31 6.26
N ILE A 32 40.16 -6.62 6.59
CA ILE A 32 39.19 -7.73 6.37
C ILE A 32 39.42 -8.88 7.40
N SER A 33 38.49 -9.87 7.51
CA SER A 33 38.56 -11.16 8.27
C SER A 33 38.71 -11.08 9.82
N ALA A 34 37.90 -11.75 10.66
CA ALA A 34 37.58 -13.20 10.84
C ALA A 34 38.69 -13.97 11.60
N GLU A 35 38.45 -15.00 12.43
CA GLU A 35 37.22 -15.77 12.77
C GLU A 35 37.43 -16.61 14.06
N THR A 36 36.42 -16.77 14.95
CA THR A 36 36.27 -17.85 15.97
C THR A 36 37.42 -18.11 17.00
N SER A 37 37.29 -18.93 18.05
CA SER A 37 36.22 -19.28 19.03
C SER A 37 36.88 -20.06 20.20
N ALA A 38 36.11 -20.50 21.22
CA ALA A 38 36.53 -21.30 22.39
C ALA A 38 37.54 -20.61 23.36
N SER A 39 37.25 -20.32 24.63
CA SER A 39 36.65 -21.06 25.77
C SER A 39 37.64 -21.88 26.60
N GLU A 40 37.78 -21.55 27.88
CA GLU A 40 37.59 -22.52 28.97
C GLU A 40 37.29 -21.80 30.31
N GLN A 41 36.79 -22.55 31.30
CA GLN A 41 36.36 -22.06 32.62
C GLN A 41 37.12 -22.79 33.74
N ALA A 42 36.82 -22.41 34.99
CA ALA A 42 37.05 -23.17 36.24
C ALA A 42 38.50 -23.15 36.82
N ALA A 43 38.68 -23.17 38.15
CA ALA A 43 37.76 -22.90 39.26
C ALA A 43 38.53 -22.74 40.61
N ALA A 44 37.77 -22.36 41.65
CA ALA A 44 38.06 -22.56 43.09
C ALA A 44 39.14 -21.66 43.75
N SER A 45 39.09 -21.33 45.06
CA SER A 45 38.02 -20.90 46.02
C SER A 45 38.57 -21.00 47.46
N LEU A 46 37.90 -20.37 48.44
CA LEU A 46 38.22 -20.22 49.89
C LEU A 46 39.01 -18.92 50.19
N SER A 47 38.56 -17.90 50.95
CA SER A 47 37.90 -17.80 52.29
C SER A 47 38.89 -18.04 53.46
N THR A 48 39.02 -17.22 54.52
CA THR A 48 38.11 -16.23 55.18
C THR A 48 38.88 -15.04 55.84
N GLU A 49 38.14 -14.01 56.31
CA GLU A 49 38.28 -13.16 57.54
C GLU A 49 39.65 -12.95 58.28
N SER A 50 39.97 -11.82 58.96
CA SER A 50 39.35 -10.47 59.09
C SER A 50 40.25 -9.46 59.88
N GLN A 51 40.12 -8.14 59.59
CA GLN A 51 40.50 -6.95 60.42
C GLN A 51 42.00 -6.80 60.91
N PRO A 52 42.41 -5.74 61.66
CA PRO A 52 42.62 -4.36 61.14
C PRO A 52 43.91 -3.61 61.64
N ALA A 53 44.01 -2.31 61.30
CA ALA A 53 44.85 -1.23 61.89
C ALA A 53 46.36 -1.12 61.51
N GLY A 54 46.90 0.12 61.52
CA GLY A 54 48.36 0.38 61.49
C GLY A 54 48.87 1.60 60.68
N GLU A 55 49.05 2.73 61.38
CA GLU A 55 50.02 3.83 61.16
C GLU A 55 51.49 3.34 61.00
N GLU A 56 52.54 4.07 60.56
CA GLU A 56 52.82 5.45 60.04
C GLU A 56 54.32 5.46 59.55
N ILE A 57 54.92 6.62 59.20
CA ILE A 57 56.25 7.14 59.69
C ILE A 57 57.29 7.64 58.64
N SER A 58 57.63 8.94 58.73
CA SER A 58 58.94 9.63 58.48
C SER A 58 59.51 10.04 57.10
N SER A 59 60.29 11.15 57.19
CA SER A 59 61.17 11.88 56.26
C SER A 59 62.62 11.24 56.19
N PRO A 60 63.79 11.88 55.84
CA PRO A 60 64.13 13.31 55.60
C PRO A 60 65.20 13.68 54.50
N GLU A 61 65.48 15.01 54.40
CA GLU A 61 66.78 15.71 54.15
C GLU A 61 67.50 15.89 52.77
N ALA A 62 67.50 17.16 52.29
CA ALA A 62 68.68 18.04 52.06
C ALA A 62 69.62 17.87 50.80
N PRO A 63 70.61 18.77 50.55
CA PRO A 63 70.44 20.21 50.18
C PRO A 63 71.41 20.74 49.06
N LYS A 64 71.18 21.98 48.55
CA LYS A 64 72.22 22.87 47.95
C LYS A 64 71.75 24.33 47.71
N ALA A 65 72.70 25.26 47.56
CA ALA A 65 72.51 26.71 47.29
C ALA A 65 73.39 27.15 46.07
N ILE A 66 73.68 28.40 45.69
CA ILE A 66 73.77 29.73 46.35
C ILE A 66 73.80 30.83 45.21
N GLU A 67 73.74 32.17 45.34
CA GLU A 67 74.00 33.10 46.46
C GLU A 67 73.11 34.40 46.56
N PRO A 68 73.19 35.47 45.73
CA PRO A 68 73.04 36.85 46.26
C PRO A 68 72.03 37.81 45.58
N GLY A 69 71.54 38.80 46.35
CA GLY A 69 70.91 40.05 45.91
C GLY A 69 70.47 40.93 47.11
N THR A 70 71.11 42.09 47.32
CA THR A 70 70.91 43.01 48.48
C THR A 70 69.95 44.17 48.13
N VAL A 71 69.44 45.06 49.01
CA VAL A 71 69.97 45.76 50.21
C VAL A 71 68.80 46.27 51.11
N ASP A 72 68.96 46.24 52.45
CA ASP A 72 68.32 47.03 53.56
C ASP A 72 66.76 47.21 53.65
N ASP A 73 66.15 47.50 54.83
CA ASP A 73 66.69 47.80 56.17
C ASP A 73 65.82 47.31 57.36
N SER A 74 66.45 47.29 58.54
CA SER A 74 65.92 47.57 59.88
C SER A 74 64.81 46.67 60.49
N THR A 75 65.29 45.68 61.27
CA THR A 75 64.96 45.41 62.69
C THR A 75 63.49 45.49 63.18
N ALA A 76 62.86 44.42 63.69
CA ALA A 76 63.20 43.44 64.75
C ALA A 76 62.71 43.82 66.16
N ALA A 77 62.18 42.82 66.86
CA ALA A 77 61.50 42.95 68.16
C ALA A 77 62.45 42.95 69.37
N GLN A 78 61.94 43.35 70.54
CA GLN A 78 62.13 42.55 71.76
C GLN A 78 61.10 42.81 72.87
N LYS A 79 60.84 41.77 73.67
CA LYS A 79 60.09 41.86 74.94
C LYS A 79 60.79 42.81 75.92
N SER A 80 60.01 43.62 76.64
CA SER A 80 60.47 44.31 77.85
C SER A 80 59.98 43.58 79.10
N THR A 81 60.87 43.36 80.06
CA THR A 81 60.54 42.87 81.41
C THR A 81 61.23 43.73 82.48
N ARG A 82 60.44 44.59 83.14
CA ARG A 82 60.77 45.31 84.39
C ARG A 82 59.47 45.53 85.17
N THR A 83 59.30 44.95 86.35
CA THR A 83 59.74 45.48 87.66
C THR A 83 59.22 46.88 87.99
N SER A 84 58.14 46.90 88.79
CA SER A 84 57.88 47.83 89.90
C SER A 84 58.53 49.22 89.90
N ASP A 85 57.69 50.25 89.81
CA ASP A 85 57.64 51.33 90.82
C ASP A 85 56.33 52.13 90.63
N GLU A 86 55.45 52.14 91.63
CA GLU A 86 54.18 52.88 91.59
C GLU A 86 54.39 54.38 91.84
N LYS A 87 53.78 55.22 90.99
CA LYS A 87 53.54 56.64 91.29
C LYS A 87 52.21 57.11 90.69
N HIS A 88 51.15 57.04 91.49
CA HIS A 88 49.96 57.84 91.27
C HIS A 88 50.34 59.33 91.21
N LYS A 89 49.72 60.09 90.30
CA LYS A 89 49.87 61.54 90.20
C LYS A 89 48.56 62.20 90.65
N SER A 90 48.62 63.06 91.66
CA SER A 90 47.65 64.14 91.76
C SER A 90 48.05 65.23 90.77
N VAL A 91 47.34 65.33 89.64
CA VAL A 91 47.68 66.28 88.56
C VAL A 91 47.22 67.70 88.92
N THR A 92 47.99 68.36 89.78
CA THR A 92 47.91 69.83 89.91
C THR A 92 48.75 70.46 88.79
N ILE A 93 48.07 71.02 87.77
CA ILE A 93 48.73 71.67 86.63
C ILE A 93 49.68 72.76 87.13
N SER A 94 50.98 72.55 86.90
CA SER A 94 52.03 73.47 87.32
C SER A 94 53.22 73.44 86.38
N ASP A 95 53.34 74.49 85.57
CA ASP A 95 54.62 75.16 85.42
C ASP A 95 54.38 76.68 85.48
N GLN A 96 55.26 77.43 86.14
CA GLN A 96 54.89 78.72 86.74
C GLN A 96 55.38 79.96 85.96
N ALA A 97 54.42 80.63 85.30
CA ALA A 97 54.50 82.04 84.95
C ALA A 97 53.19 82.77 85.32
N ALA A 98 52.80 82.68 86.60
CA ALA A 98 51.55 83.26 87.08
C ALA A 98 51.54 84.80 87.02
N GLN A 99 50.36 85.38 86.75
CA GLN A 99 49.60 86.20 87.74
C GLN A 99 48.64 87.23 87.10
N ALA A 100 47.71 86.81 86.21
CA ALA A 100 46.51 87.62 85.87
C ALA A 100 45.37 86.88 85.11
N LYS A 101 44.88 85.70 85.55
CA LYS A 101 43.54 85.20 85.13
C LYS A 101 42.94 84.00 85.92
N ALA A 102 43.38 83.75 87.15
CA ALA A 102 42.98 82.59 87.96
C ALA A 102 41.55 82.73 88.58
N ASP A 103 40.56 83.10 87.78
CA ASP A 103 39.21 83.44 88.27
C ASP A 103 38.07 83.15 87.25
N GLN A 104 38.35 82.43 86.15
CA GLN A 104 37.41 82.31 85.03
C GLN A 104 37.25 80.90 84.41
N ILE A 105 37.48 79.83 85.19
CA ILE A 105 36.69 78.60 85.06
C ILE A 105 36.07 78.32 86.43
N ARG A 106 35.03 79.09 86.73
CA ARG A 106 34.04 78.77 87.77
C ARG A 106 32.78 78.36 87.04
N PHE A 107 32.18 77.22 87.39
CA PHE A 107 30.80 76.90 86.99
C PHE A 107 29.79 77.71 87.82
N SER A 108 29.95 79.04 87.84
CA SER A 108 29.17 79.95 88.68
C SER A 108 27.94 80.43 87.92
N GLY A 109 26.89 79.59 87.84
CA GLY A 109 25.78 79.87 86.91
C GLY A 109 24.45 79.11 87.04
N ILE A 110 24.14 78.42 88.13
CA ILE A 110 22.74 78.02 88.44
C ILE A 110 22.44 78.38 89.91
N THR A 111 21.20 78.81 90.16
CA THR A 111 20.57 78.85 91.48
C THR A 111 19.09 78.49 91.33
N GLY A 112 18.72 77.25 91.61
CA GLY A 112 17.35 76.76 91.48
C GLY A 112 17.27 75.35 90.92
N ALA A 113 16.28 74.59 91.39
CA ALA A 113 15.96 73.28 90.85
C ALA A 113 15.48 73.35 89.39
N ASP A 114 15.50 72.21 88.71
CA ASP A 114 14.86 71.94 87.42
C ASP A 114 15.39 72.77 86.22
N THR A 115 16.67 73.16 86.23
CA THR A 115 17.37 73.69 85.05
C THR A 115 18.61 72.85 84.70
N ALA A 116 18.81 72.59 83.40
CA ALA A 116 19.95 71.81 82.91
C ALA A 116 21.26 72.62 82.96
N ILE A 117 22.36 71.95 83.28
CA ILE A 117 23.68 72.56 83.46
C ILE A 117 24.43 72.54 82.13
N SER A 118 24.62 73.71 81.51
CA SER A 118 25.37 73.84 80.25
C SER A 118 26.88 73.95 80.51
N ILE A 119 27.67 73.12 79.82
CA ILE A 119 29.13 73.02 79.91
C ILE A 119 29.71 73.16 78.49
N PRO A 120 30.62 74.11 78.20
CA PRO A 120 31.21 74.21 76.87
C PRO A 120 31.95 72.93 76.46
N LYS A 121 31.73 72.48 75.23
CA LYS A 121 32.20 71.19 74.70
C LYS A 121 33.71 70.98 74.89
N SER A 122 34.51 72.01 74.66
CA SER A 122 35.96 71.99 74.84
C SER A 122 36.43 71.73 76.29
N VAL A 123 35.61 72.00 77.30
CA VAL A 123 35.91 71.69 78.71
C VAL A 123 35.67 70.20 79.00
N ILE A 124 34.82 69.53 78.22
CA ILE A 124 34.65 68.08 78.25
C ILE A 124 35.76 67.39 77.43
N GLU A 125 36.20 67.99 76.31
CA GLU A 125 37.30 67.44 75.51
C GLU A 125 38.61 67.29 76.31
N ASP A 126 38.91 68.23 77.21
CA ASP A 126 40.03 68.16 78.16
C ASP A 126 39.98 66.93 79.10
N LEU A 127 38.79 66.35 79.36
CA LEU A 127 38.65 65.17 80.22
C LEU A 127 39.25 63.91 79.58
N PHE A 128 39.15 63.78 78.25
CA PHE A 128 39.76 62.69 77.48
C PHE A 128 41.31 62.76 77.44
N HIS A 129 41.94 63.69 78.16
CA HIS A 129 43.38 63.74 78.38
C HIS A 129 43.83 63.24 79.76
N LEU A 130 42.90 62.87 80.65
CA LEU A 130 43.19 62.31 81.97
C LEU A 130 43.42 60.80 81.93
N SER A 131 44.17 60.25 82.88
CA SER A 131 44.47 58.81 82.96
C SER A 131 43.63 58.10 84.03
N PRO A 132 43.32 56.80 83.87
CA PRO A 132 42.73 55.99 84.94
C PRO A 132 43.55 56.07 86.23
N GLY A 133 42.89 56.39 87.34
CA GLY A 133 43.51 56.66 88.64
C GLY A 133 43.88 58.12 88.92
N ASP A 134 43.69 59.06 87.98
CA ASP A 134 43.71 60.50 88.26
C ASP A 134 42.43 60.91 89.02
N GLU A 135 42.51 62.00 89.81
CA GLU A 135 41.39 62.54 90.61
C GLU A 135 40.80 63.78 89.93
N LEU A 136 39.46 63.83 89.79
CA LEU A 136 38.72 64.94 89.21
C LEU A 136 37.65 65.46 90.17
N THR A 137 37.46 66.78 90.22
CA THR A 137 36.33 67.41 90.90
C THR A 137 35.45 68.14 89.89
N ILE A 138 34.21 67.69 89.70
CA ILE A 138 33.20 68.37 88.88
C ILE A 138 32.53 69.47 89.72
N PRO A 139 32.65 70.77 89.38
CA PRO A 139 32.17 71.85 90.26
C PRO A 139 30.67 72.11 90.11
N LEU A 140 29.83 71.30 90.76
CA LEU A 140 28.38 71.55 90.92
C LEU A 140 28.07 72.29 92.25
N GLU A 141 26.80 72.57 92.55
CA GLU A 141 26.39 73.19 93.84
C GLU A 141 26.87 72.41 95.08
N GLN A 142 26.97 71.08 94.96
CA GLN A 142 27.88 70.27 95.76
C GLN A 142 28.94 69.69 94.81
N PRO A 143 30.23 70.02 94.96
CA PRO A 143 31.26 69.55 94.04
C PRO A 143 31.38 68.03 94.13
N LEU A 144 31.28 67.34 92.99
CA LEU A 144 31.42 65.90 92.92
C LEU A 144 32.90 65.56 92.73
N THR A 145 33.55 65.01 93.76
CA THR A 145 34.91 64.49 93.64
C THR A 145 34.86 63.03 93.24
N GLY A 146 35.74 62.60 92.35
CA GLY A 146 35.77 61.25 91.82
C GLY A 146 37.15 60.84 91.32
N ILE A 147 37.34 59.54 91.14
CA ILE A 147 38.56 58.97 90.54
C ILE A 147 38.19 58.53 89.12
N VAL A 148 38.98 58.92 88.14
CA VAL A 148 38.84 58.47 86.74
C VAL A 148 39.01 56.95 86.72
N THR A 149 37.94 56.22 86.41
CA THR A 149 37.95 54.75 86.36
C THR A 149 38.40 54.25 84.99
N HIS A 150 38.00 54.94 83.92
CA HIS A 150 38.46 54.65 82.57
C HIS A 150 38.56 55.93 81.72
N ASN A 151 39.49 55.91 80.78
CA ASN A 151 39.52 56.79 79.62
C ASN A 151 39.97 55.91 78.44
N THR A 152 39.04 55.61 77.53
CA THR A 152 39.20 54.62 76.47
C THR A 152 38.93 55.26 75.12
N ILE A 153 39.87 55.10 74.19
CA ILE A 153 39.61 55.35 72.76
C ILE A 153 39.16 54.01 72.19
N HIS A 154 37.93 53.97 71.69
CA HIS A 154 37.32 52.79 71.08
C HIS A 154 37.86 52.63 69.64
N GLU A 155 37.82 51.42 69.09
CA GLU A 155 38.38 51.14 67.76
C GLU A 155 37.68 51.92 66.63
N THR A 156 36.46 52.40 66.89
CA THR A 156 35.66 53.31 66.06
C THR A 156 36.19 54.74 65.97
N GLY A 157 37.09 55.14 66.88
CA GLY A 157 37.56 56.52 67.05
C GLY A 157 36.79 57.32 68.11
N GLY A 158 35.64 56.83 68.57
CA GLY A 158 34.91 57.37 69.72
C GLY A 158 35.68 57.19 71.03
N ARG A 159 35.28 57.92 72.08
CA ARG A 159 35.96 57.97 73.37
C ARG A 159 35.00 57.79 74.53
N GLY A 160 35.25 56.84 75.40
CA GLY A 160 34.55 56.67 76.68
C GLY A 160 35.38 57.21 77.83
N PHE A 161 34.76 57.98 78.73
CA PHE A 161 35.39 58.54 79.92
C PHE A 161 34.51 58.34 81.14
N GLY A 162 35.05 57.71 82.19
CA GLY A 162 34.29 57.35 83.38
C GLY A 162 34.97 57.78 84.68
N ILE A 163 34.13 58.11 85.66
CA ILE A 163 34.54 58.51 87.00
C ILE A 163 33.68 57.76 88.03
N ALA A 164 34.30 57.12 89.02
CA ALA A 164 33.62 56.70 90.24
C ALA A 164 33.59 57.86 91.24
N LEU A 165 32.40 58.25 91.70
CA LEU A 165 32.23 59.39 92.59
C LEU A 165 32.56 58.99 94.04
N GLN A 166 33.53 59.68 94.66
CA GLN A 166 33.96 59.43 96.04
C GLN A 166 32.87 59.80 97.05
N ASP A 167 32.21 60.95 96.82
CA ASP A 167 31.19 61.51 97.72
C ASP A 167 29.87 60.70 97.72
N PHE A 168 29.66 59.85 96.71
CA PHE A 168 28.45 59.06 96.50
C PHE A 168 28.81 57.60 96.20
N ALA A 169 29.02 56.81 97.25
CA ALA A 169 29.46 55.41 97.14
C ALA A 169 28.57 54.57 96.22
N GLY A 170 29.12 54.15 95.08
CA GLY A 170 28.40 53.38 94.05
C GLY A 170 27.65 54.24 93.02
N ALA A 171 27.85 55.55 93.00
CA ALA A 171 27.44 56.40 91.88
C ALA A 171 28.61 56.66 90.92
N HIS A 172 28.30 56.78 89.64
CA HIS A 172 29.29 57.04 88.60
C HIS A 172 28.80 58.08 87.60
N PHE A 173 29.77 58.71 86.95
CA PHE A 173 29.63 59.63 85.85
C PHE A 173 30.33 59.00 84.65
N SER A 174 29.61 58.76 83.55
CA SER A 174 30.19 58.45 82.25
C SER A 174 29.88 59.58 81.27
N ILE A 175 30.84 59.90 80.41
CA ILE A 175 30.68 60.74 79.24
C ILE A 175 31.32 60.02 78.05
N GLU A 176 30.69 60.14 76.89
CA GLU A 176 31.10 59.53 75.65
C GLU A 176 31.13 60.58 74.55
N GLN A 177 32.17 60.56 73.74
CA GLN A 177 32.28 61.32 72.49
C GLN A 177 32.26 60.33 71.33
N ASP A 178 31.37 60.50 70.35
CA ASP A 178 31.34 59.64 69.16
C ASP A 178 32.46 60.03 68.15
N PRO A 179 32.67 59.26 67.05
CA PRO A 179 33.70 59.56 66.04
C PRO A 179 33.47 60.89 65.29
N GLU A 180 32.20 61.29 65.16
CA GLU A 180 31.74 62.55 64.58
C GLU A 180 32.01 63.76 65.51
N GLY A 181 32.14 63.48 66.81
CA GLY A 181 32.53 64.40 67.87
C GLY A 181 31.39 64.82 68.81
N GLU A 182 30.16 64.31 68.65
CA GLU A 182 29.01 64.59 69.53
C GLU A 182 29.21 63.94 70.91
N ILE A 183 28.88 64.69 71.96
CA ILE A 183 29.06 64.29 73.36
C ILE A 183 27.72 63.97 74.04
N SER A 184 27.63 62.75 74.55
CA SER A 184 26.57 62.31 75.46
C SER A 184 27.15 61.79 76.78
N GLY A 185 26.30 61.39 77.73
CA GLY A 185 26.76 60.81 78.98
C GLY A 185 25.66 60.63 80.01
N ASN A 186 25.98 59.98 81.12
CA ASN A 186 25.03 59.63 82.17
C ASN A 186 25.66 59.70 83.57
N ILE A 187 24.86 60.13 84.55
CA ILE A 187 25.18 60.05 85.97
C ILE A 187 24.15 59.13 86.63
N LEU A 188 24.60 57.94 86.99
CA LEU A 188 23.78 56.91 87.62
C LEU A 188 24.10 56.81 89.11
N GLN A 189 23.07 56.78 89.94
CA GLN A 189 23.17 56.58 91.38
C GLN A 189 22.54 55.23 91.74
N SER A 190 23.36 54.22 92.05
CA SER A 190 22.93 52.83 92.32
C SER A 190 21.99 52.62 93.53
N ARG A 191 21.48 53.70 94.14
CA ARG A 191 20.49 53.67 95.23
C ARG A 191 19.40 54.76 95.14
N ASN A 192 19.25 55.45 94.00
CA ASN A 192 18.30 56.56 93.85
C ASN A 192 17.39 56.41 92.61
N THR A 193 16.18 56.98 92.68
CA THR A 193 15.26 57.07 91.52
C THR A 193 15.66 58.15 90.53
N ASP A 194 16.51 59.09 90.97
CA ASP A 194 17.00 60.21 90.20
C ASP A 194 18.39 59.94 89.62
N GLY A 195 18.55 60.21 88.32
CA GLY A 195 19.83 60.27 87.61
C GLY A 195 19.98 61.58 86.85
N TYR A 196 21.03 61.69 86.04
CA TYR A 196 21.24 62.84 85.15
C TYR A 196 21.73 62.35 83.79
N LYS A 197 21.24 62.95 82.70
CA LYS A 197 21.71 62.69 81.32
C LYS A 197 22.46 63.91 80.80
N ALA A 198 23.58 63.66 80.13
CA ALA A 198 24.32 64.64 79.34
C ALA A 198 24.02 64.44 77.84
N SER A 199 23.82 65.53 77.12
CA SER A 199 23.66 65.58 75.66
C SER A 199 24.10 66.95 75.14
N GLU A 200 24.40 67.11 73.86
CA GLU A 200 24.70 68.45 73.33
C GLU A 200 23.44 69.35 73.28
N ASP A 201 23.66 70.66 73.14
CA ASP A 201 22.62 71.62 72.79
C ASP A 201 22.41 71.71 71.27
N ASP A 202 21.34 72.37 70.83
CA ASP A 202 20.97 72.58 69.42
C ASP A 202 22.07 73.26 68.55
N SER A 203 23.19 73.68 69.13
CA SER A 203 24.32 74.30 68.44
C SER A 203 25.57 73.42 68.34
N GLY A 204 25.67 72.35 69.14
CA GLY A 204 26.87 71.51 69.24
C GLY A 204 28.09 72.20 69.89
N GLU A 205 27.91 73.38 70.52
CA GLU A 205 28.98 74.09 71.22
C GLU A 205 29.03 73.78 72.73
N ASN A 206 27.93 73.29 73.33
CA ASN A 206 27.86 72.95 74.76
C ASN A 206 27.14 71.62 75.01
N VAL A 207 27.48 70.99 76.14
CA VAL A 207 26.86 69.78 76.69
C VAL A 207 25.94 70.17 77.85
N LEU A 208 24.67 69.79 77.78
CA LEU A 208 23.62 70.02 78.77
C LEU A 208 23.48 68.80 79.69
N ILE A 209 23.75 68.95 80.99
CA ILE A 209 23.47 67.93 82.00
C ILE A 209 22.11 68.21 82.63
N ALA A 210 21.10 67.41 82.30
CA ALA A 210 19.74 67.51 82.80
C ALA A 210 19.40 66.40 83.81
N LYS A 211 18.67 66.74 84.88
CA LYS A 211 18.14 65.73 85.82
C LYS A 211 17.02 64.93 85.15
N THR A 212 17.01 63.61 85.37
CA THR A 212 15.99 62.68 84.87
C THR A 212 15.76 61.54 85.87
N LEU A 213 14.88 60.60 85.58
CA LEU A 213 14.76 59.36 86.35
C LEU A 213 15.84 58.36 85.92
N THR A 214 16.34 57.54 86.85
CA THR A 214 17.30 56.45 86.56
C THR A 214 16.75 55.50 85.48
N SER A 215 15.44 55.23 85.50
CA SER A 215 14.72 54.43 84.50
C SER A 215 14.52 55.09 83.14
N ASN A 216 14.97 56.35 82.95
CA ASN A 216 15.08 56.99 81.63
C ASN A 216 16.51 56.90 81.05
N ILE A 217 17.42 56.19 81.75
CA ILE A 217 18.82 56.00 81.36
C ILE A 217 19.12 54.50 81.22
N VAL A 218 18.73 53.68 82.19
CA VAL A 218 19.08 52.25 82.26
C VAL A 218 17.95 51.42 82.88
N CYS A 219 17.77 50.18 82.43
CA CYS A 219 16.75 49.22 82.88
C CYS A 219 16.99 48.75 84.34
N THR A 220 16.77 49.61 85.34
CA THR A 220 16.93 49.21 86.74
C THR A 220 15.83 49.79 87.65
N ARG A 221 15.50 49.04 88.71
CA ARG A 221 14.84 49.57 89.90
C ARG A 221 15.58 49.18 91.17
N ILE A 222 15.79 50.17 92.02
CA ILE A 222 16.33 49.99 93.37
C ILE A 222 15.16 49.73 94.33
N HIS A 223 15.09 48.48 94.79
CA HIS A 223 14.41 47.98 96.00
C HIS A 223 12.87 48.06 96.16
N GLU A 224 12.40 47.12 97.00
CA GLU A 224 11.13 47.10 97.75
C GLU A 224 9.81 47.20 96.95
N ASP A 225 9.37 46.07 96.37
CA ASP A 225 8.35 45.25 97.07
C ASP A 225 8.34 43.79 96.54
N SER A 226 8.74 42.80 97.37
CA SER A 226 8.85 41.39 96.96
C SER A 226 7.52 40.63 97.08
N GLY A 227 6.46 41.22 96.54
CA GLY A 227 5.09 40.72 96.52
C GLY A 227 4.84 39.53 95.59
N LYS A 228 5.59 38.43 95.79
CA LYS A 228 5.44 37.07 95.21
C LYS A 228 4.63 36.98 93.89
N LEU A 229 5.34 37.11 92.78
CA LEU A 229 5.05 36.29 91.59
C LEU A 229 5.93 35.03 91.62
N GLY A 230 5.47 33.96 90.98
CA GLY A 230 5.94 32.61 91.28
C GLY A 230 7.31 32.26 90.71
N LEU A 231 8.36 32.32 91.54
CA LEU A 231 9.51 31.44 91.38
C LEU A 231 9.11 30.03 91.86
N ASP A 232 9.21 29.05 90.97
CA ASP A 232 8.96 27.63 91.28
C ASP A 232 10.08 27.10 92.22
N PRO A 233 9.77 26.44 93.36
CA PRO A 233 10.76 26.15 94.39
C PRO A 233 11.60 24.91 94.05
N ALA A 234 12.54 25.08 93.12
CA ALA A 234 13.53 24.07 92.70
C ALA A 234 14.98 24.59 92.81
N LEU A 235 15.30 25.29 93.90
CA LEU A 235 16.69 25.61 94.28
C LEU A 235 17.12 24.68 95.43
N GLU A 236 17.86 23.62 95.10
CA GLU A 236 18.71 22.96 96.09
C GLU A 236 20.00 23.79 96.26
N GLU A 237 20.42 24.01 97.51
CA GLU A 237 21.76 24.54 97.81
C GLU A 237 22.79 23.45 97.49
N VAL A 238 23.40 23.52 96.30
CA VAL A 238 24.58 22.71 95.96
C VAL A 238 25.87 23.43 96.38
N ASP A 239 26.80 22.65 96.94
CA ASP A 239 27.93 23.14 97.73
C ASP A 239 28.99 23.87 96.90
N ALA A 240 29.62 24.90 97.49
CA ALA A 240 30.48 25.86 96.79
C ALA A 240 31.94 25.39 96.59
N ASP A 241 32.21 24.10 96.71
CA ASP A 241 33.57 23.53 96.88
C ASP A 241 33.93 22.46 95.82
N ALA A 242 33.27 22.51 94.65
CA ALA A 242 33.45 21.57 93.53
C ALA A 242 34.42 22.07 92.44
N VAL A 243 35.65 22.43 92.82
CA VAL A 243 36.67 22.90 91.85
C VAL A 243 37.36 21.74 91.12
N ALA A 244 37.27 21.77 89.79
CA ALA A 244 38.09 21.05 88.80
C ALA A 244 38.17 19.50 88.88
N SER A 245 37.44 18.82 87.98
CA SER A 245 38.08 18.17 86.80
C SER A 245 37.10 17.38 85.93
N ALA A 246 36.99 17.77 84.66
CA ALA A 246 36.52 16.97 83.53
C ALA A 246 37.03 17.61 82.24
N ASP A 247 37.18 16.82 81.17
CA ASP A 247 37.24 17.36 79.81
C ASP A 247 35.81 17.77 79.42
N ASP A 248 35.52 19.06 79.55
CA ASP A 248 34.20 19.63 79.24
C ASP A 248 34.00 19.64 77.71
N PRO A 249 32.87 19.15 77.15
CA PRO A 249 32.61 19.23 75.72
C PRO A 249 32.59 20.71 75.27
N GLU A 250 33.48 21.03 74.33
CA GLU A 250 33.61 22.33 73.67
C GLU A 250 32.23 22.92 73.34
N MET A 251 31.95 24.15 73.80
CA MET A 251 30.62 24.75 73.69
C MET A 251 30.22 24.93 72.23
N VAL A 252 29.22 24.18 71.77
CA VAL A 252 28.76 24.22 70.37
C VAL A 252 27.59 25.17 70.25
N ILE A 253 27.90 26.45 70.02
CA ILE A 253 26.90 27.44 69.58
C ILE A 253 26.54 27.13 68.12
N PRO A 254 25.25 26.92 67.78
CA PRO A 254 24.86 26.73 66.39
C PRO A 254 24.97 28.04 65.60
N ASP A 255 25.54 28.00 64.39
CA ASP A 255 25.58 29.13 63.46
C ASP A 255 24.16 29.47 62.96
N LEU A 256 23.55 30.52 63.50
CA LEU A 256 22.17 30.91 63.23
C LEU A 256 22.08 32.38 62.80
N GLN A 257 21.25 32.65 61.79
CA GLN A 257 20.95 33.99 61.28
C GLN A 257 19.48 34.05 60.86
N SER A 258 18.73 35.03 61.38
CA SER A 258 17.32 35.21 61.08
C SER A 258 17.08 35.86 59.72
N ARG A 259 18.08 36.60 59.21
CA ARG A 259 18.05 37.39 57.97
C ARG A 259 19.46 37.73 57.45
N PRO A 260 20.22 36.76 56.88
CA PRO A 260 21.57 37.02 56.37
C PRO A 260 21.66 38.23 55.43
N GLY A 261 22.59 39.15 55.70
CA GLY A 261 22.84 40.33 54.86
C GLY A 261 21.94 41.54 55.10
N ALA A 262 21.06 41.54 56.12
CA ALA A 262 20.45 42.77 56.60
C ALA A 262 21.51 43.73 57.17
N ARG A 263 21.30 45.06 57.05
CA ARG A 263 22.25 46.05 57.58
C ARG A 263 22.26 46.07 59.11
N ARG A 264 21.09 45.96 59.74
CA ARG A 264 20.97 45.97 61.20
C ARG A 264 21.24 44.57 61.76
N VAL A 265 22.00 44.45 62.84
CA VAL A 265 22.38 43.16 63.44
C VAL A 265 22.16 43.16 64.95
N ILE A 266 21.47 42.15 65.46
CA ILE A 266 21.35 41.83 66.89
C ILE A 266 22.13 40.55 67.11
N TYR A 267 23.26 40.62 67.80
CA TYR A 267 24.09 39.45 68.10
C TYR A 267 23.76 38.88 69.46
N LEU A 268 23.48 37.58 69.51
CA LEU A 268 23.22 36.83 70.74
C LEU A 268 24.52 36.09 71.12
N ASP A 269 25.21 36.64 72.12
CA ASP A 269 26.42 36.04 72.71
C ASP A 269 26.01 34.97 73.74
N PHE A 270 26.54 33.76 73.57
CA PHE A 270 26.40 32.66 74.52
C PHE A 270 27.77 32.07 74.94
N ASP A 271 28.87 32.42 74.27
CA ASP A 271 30.23 31.95 74.54
C ASP A 271 30.95 32.81 75.59
N GLY A 272 30.45 34.00 75.88
CA GLY A 272 30.91 34.88 76.95
C GLY A 272 31.91 35.93 76.46
N GLU A 273 31.78 37.14 77.01
CA GLU A 273 32.49 38.34 76.57
C GLU A 273 33.19 39.06 77.74
N VAL A 274 34.30 39.75 77.44
CA VAL A 274 35.12 40.50 78.41
C VAL A 274 34.88 41.99 78.22
N VAL A 275 33.83 42.50 78.85
CA VAL A 275 33.42 43.91 78.74
C VAL A 275 34.25 44.77 79.70
N GLN A 276 34.84 45.86 79.18
CA GLN A 276 35.58 46.85 79.97
C GLN A 276 35.55 48.23 79.27
N GLY A 277 35.70 49.32 80.03
CA GLY A 277 35.75 50.69 79.45
C GLY A 277 34.44 51.18 78.82
N THR A 278 33.29 50.75 79.35
CA THR A 278 31.95 51.20 78.96
C THR A 278 31.18 51.73 80.18
N GLY A 279 29.93 52.17 80.04
CA GLY A 279 29.13 52.62 81.19
C GLY A 279 28.90 51.58 82.31
N TRP A 280 29.05 50.29 82.03
CA TRP A 280 28.79 49.21 83.01
C TRP A 280 29.90 49.08 84.06
N VAL A 281 29.53 48.90 85.32
CA VAL A 281 30.45 48.74 86.48
C VAL A 281 31.54 49.84 86.49
N ASN A 282 31.14 51.08 86.14
CA ASN A 282 32.01 52.25 86.02
C ASN A 282 33.13 52.11 84.95
N GLY A 283 32.98 51.20 84.00
CA GLY A 283 33.98 50.75 83.02
C GLY A 283 35.08 49.85 83.58
N GLY A 284 34.86 49.29 84.77
CA GLY A 284 35.63 48.13 85.24
C GLY A 284 35.48 46.92 84.31
N ARG A 285 36.37 45.95 84.45
CA ARG A 285 36.33 44.71 83.67
C ARG A 285 35.31 43.73 84.25
N ILE A 286 34.41 43.27 83.40
CA ILE A 286 33.37 42.27 83.66
C ILE A 286 33.73 41.05 82.82
N ASP A 287 33.80 39.87 83.46
CA ASP A 287 34.06 38.59 82.79
C ASP A 287 32.74 37.82 82.72
N ALA A 288 32.00 37.97 81.62
CA ALA A 288 30.77 37.22 81.43
C ALA A 288 31.11 35.74 81.21
N LEU A 289 30.58 34.87 82.07
CA LEU A 289 30.73 33.42 81.86
C LEU A 289 29.86 32.95 80.69
N PRO A 290 30.25 31.86 79.98
CA PRO A 290 29.44 31.24 78.95
C PRO A 290 28.06 30.78 79.46
N TYR A 291 27.08 30.68 78.56
CA TYR A 291 25.71 30.31 78.90
C TYR A 291 25.56 28.81 79.20
N GLU A 292 25.11 28.49 80.41
CA GLU A 292 25.14 27.12 80.97
C GLU A 292 24.31 26.08 80.19
N ASN A 293 23.25 26.49 79.46
CA ASN A 293 22.31 25.55 78.85
C ASN A 293 22.19 25.71 77.32
N GLN A 294 23.18 25.15 76.62
CA GLN A 294 23.29 25.16 75.16
C GLN A 294 22.02 24.64 74.43
N ASN A 295 21.26 23.72 75.03
CA ASN A 295 20.02 23.19 74.44
C ASN A 295 18.92 24.26 74.28
N ASN A 296 18.97 25.34 75.06
CA ASN A 296 18.01 26.44 74.95
C ASN A 296 18.36 27.41 73.80
N ILE A 297 19.61 27.45 73.32
CA ILE A 297 20.09 28.45 72.34
C ILE A 297 19.22 28.51 71.07
N PRO A 298 18.87 27.39 70.39
CA PRO A 298 18.07 27.46 69.17
C PRO A 298 16.67 28.05 69.39
N GLY A 299 16.06 27.81 70.55
CA GLY A 299 14.73 28.34 70.87
C GLY A 299 14.76 29.78 71.35
N ILE A 300 15.80 30.21 72.10
CA ILE A 300 16.04 31.62 72.43
C ILE A 300 16.23 32.43 71.15
N PHE A 301 17.09 31.94 70.25
CA PHE A 301 17.26 32.51 68.92
C PHE A 301 15.93 32.56 68.14
N ALA A 302 15.12 31.49 68.17
CA ALA A 302 13.87 31.43 67.43
C ALA A 302 12.84 32.46 67.93
N THR A 303 12.65 32.59 69.25
CA THR A 303 11.76 33.60 69.84
C THR A 303 12.20 35.02 69.47
N MET A 304 13.47 35.38 69.72
CA MET A 304 13.95 36.72 69.37
C MET A 304 13.92 37.00 67.85
N SER A 305 14.11 35.96 67.02
CA SER A 305 13.98 36.07 65.56
C SER A 305 12.54 36.26 65.07
N GLU A 306 11.56 35.94 65.92
CA GLU A 306 10.13 36.14 65.72
C GLU A 306 9.74 37.55 66.19
N ASP A 307 10.14 37.94 67.42
CA ASP A 307 9.88 39.28 67.99
C ASP A 307 10.39 40.41 67.09
N PHE A 308 11.53 40.18 66.43
CA PHE A 308 12.13 41.11 65.48
C PHE A 308 11.84 40.80 63.99
N ALA A 309 11.00 39.80 63.68
CA ALA A 309 10.64 39.43 62.31
C ALA A 309 10.02 40.58 61.46
N PRO A 310 9.20 41.49 62.03
CA PRO A 310 8.64 42.61 61.27
C PRO A 310 9.67 43.63 60.75
N PHE A 311 10.94 43.54 61.16
CA PHE A 311 11.96 44.55 60.89
C PHE A 311 13.09 44.06 59.97
N ASN A 312 13.84 44.99 59.39
CA ASN A 312 14.96 44.73 58.49
C ASN A 312 16.28 44.53 59.27
N VAL A 313 16.25 43.55 60.17
CA VAL A 313 17.33 43.22 61.12
C VAL A 313 17.69 41.73 61.06
N ASN A 314 18.95 41.41 61.32
CA ASN A 314 19.48 40.05 61.43
C ASN A 314 19.79 39.75 62.90
N VAL A 315 18.89 39.03 63.57
CA VAL A 315 19.20 38.35 64.83
C VAL A 315 20.16 37.20 64.48
N THR A 316 21.27 37.05 65.19
CA THR A 316 22.30 36.06 64.87
C THR A 316 23.10 35.61 66.09
N THR A 317 23.59 34.37 66.06
CA THR A 317 24.59 33.84 67.03
C THR A 317 26.03 33.94 66.50
N ILE A 318 26.25 34.49 65.29
CA ILE A 318 27.54 34.39 64.60
C ILE A 318 28.36 35.67 64.81
N ARG A 319 29.38 35.60 65.67
CA ARG A 319 30.26 36.74 66.00
C ARG A 319 30.86 37.45 64.79
N SER A 320 31.30 36.70 63.77
CA SER A 320 31.88 37.29 62.55
C SER A 320 30.89 38.12 61.71
N VAL A 321 29.58 37.88 61.85
CA VAL A 321 28.52 38.69 61.21
C VAL A 321 28.33 40.00 61.98
N PHE A 322 28.42 39.96 63.31
CA PHE A 322 28.40 41.15 64.17
C PHE A 322 29.61 42.05 63.92
N ASP A 323 30.82 41.48 63.95
CA ASP A 323 32.06 42.25 63.78
C ASP A 323 32.14 42.92 62.39
N ALA A 324 31.57 42.27 61.36
CA ALA A 324 31.47 42.81 60.00
C ALA A 324 30.33 43.84 59.80
N ALA A 325 29.37 43.91 60.72
CA ALA A 325 28.30 44.91 60.68
C ALA A 325 28.84 46.30 61.10
N PRO A 326 28.38 47.40 60.47
CA PRO A 326 28.70 48.75 60.93
C PRO A 326 28.31 48.98 62.39
N THR A 327 29.15 49.71 63.13
CA THR A 327 28.88 49.98 64.56
C THR A 327 27.63 50.82 64.77
N ASP A 328 27.28 51.71 63.83
CA ASP A 328 26.03 52.48 63.78
C ASP A 328 24.76 51.64 63.51
N SER A 329 24.90 50.31 63.44
CA SER A 329 23.87 49.39 62.95
C SER A 329 23.79 48.08 63.73
N ARG A 330 24.47 47.95 64.88
CA ARG A 330 24.52 46.68 65.61
C ARG A 330 24.32 46.82 67.11
N CYS A 331 23.90 45.74 67.74
CA CYS A 331 24.03 45.54 69.18
C CYS A 331 24.36 44.08 69.52
N MET A 332 24.75 43.86 70.77
CA MET A 332 25.10 42.57 71.35
C MET A 332 24.20 42.32 72.57
N VAL A 333 23.78 41.07 72.77
CA VAL A 333 22.99 40.61 73.92
C VAL A 333 23.76 39.47 74.55
N ILE A 334 24.35 39.73 75.73
CA ILE A 334 25.17 38.76 76.46
C ILE A 334 24.26 37.90 77.34
N PHE A 335 24.16 36.61 77.03
CA PHE A 335 23.44 35.63 77.85
C PHE A 335 24.41 34.95 78.80
N THR A 336 24.33 35.25 80.10
CA THR A 336 25.37 34.82 81.04
C THR A 336 24.84 34.49 82.43
N PRO A 337 25.36 33.45 83.12
CA PRO A 337 25.00 33.12 84.49
C PRO A 337 25.53 34.13 85.53
N THR A 338 26.48 35.01 85.16
CA THR A 338 27.08 36.04 86.04
C THR A 338 26.34 37.37 85.93
N ASN A 339 25.91 37.93 87.06
CA ASN A 339 25.11 39.17 87.10
C ASN A 339 25.87 40.41 87.59
N ASP A 340 27.20 40.43 87.49
CA ASP A 340 28.06 41.53 87.97
C ASP A 340 27.71 42.90 87.35
N ALA A 341 27.16 42.93 86.13
CA ALA A 341 26.69 44.15 85.47
C ALA A 341 25.45 44.79 86.15
N ALA A 342 24.54 43.98 86.71
CA ALA A 342 23.39 44.44 87.51
C ALA A 342 22.86 43.32 88.45
N PRO A 343 23.43 43.16 89.66
CA PRO A 343 23.05 42.09 90.57
C PRO A 343 21.57 42.15 91.00
N GLY A 344 20.84 41.06 90.74
CA GLY A 344 19.42 40.92 91.11
C GLY A 344 18.39 41.35 90.05
N ALA A 345 18.83 41.76 88.85
CA ALA A 345 17.96 41.93 87.70
C ALA A 345 17.79 40.61 86.90
N GLY A 346 16.83 40.57 85.97
CA GLY A 346 16.67 39.46 84.99
C GLY A 346 17.41 39.72 83.67
N GLY A 347 17.47 40.99 83.27
CA GLY A 347 18.35 41.55 82.26
C GLY A 347 18.68 43.01 82.60
N VAL A 348 19.52 43.67 81.81
CA VAL A 348 19.72 45.13 81.86
C VAL A 348 20.31 45.71 80.57
N ALA A 349 19.79 46.85 80.12
CA ALA A 349 20.31 47.66 79.00
C ALA A 349 20.21 49.18 79.24
N PHE A 350 20.97 49.95 78.45
CA PHE A 350 20.89 51.41 78.37
C PHE A 350 19.84 51.86 77.34
N LEU A 351 19.10 52.92 77.68
CA LEU A 351 17.98 53.41 76.88
C LEU A 351 18.46 54.25 75.68
N ASN A 352 17.99 53.92 74.46
CA ASN A 352 18.43 54.53 73.19
C ASN A 352 19.96 54.33 72.97
N SER A 353 20.40 53.08 72.93
CA SER A 353 21.82 52.70 72.79
C SER A 353 22.12 51.73 71.64
N PHE A 354 21.10 51.34 70.86
CA PHE A 354 21.28 50.53 69.66
C PHE A 354 22.17 51.28 68.66
N GLY A 355 23.17 50.62 68.10
CA GLY A 355 24.10 51.26 67.16
C GLY A 355 25.01 52.34 67.78
N SER A 356 25.14 52.41 69.11
CA SER A 356 26.09 53.33 69.76
C SER A 356 27.52 53.10 69.25
N SER A 357 28.30 54.16 69.07
CA SER A 357 29.73 54.09 68.70
C SER A 357 30.61 53.44 69.78
N VAL A 358 30.13 53.37 71.02
CA VAL A 358 30.72 52.63 72.16
C VAL A 358 30.24 51.16 72.20
N ASN A 359 29.31 50.79 71.31
CA ASN A 359 28.85 49.42 71.06
C ASN A 359 28.23 48.76 72.29
N TYR A 360 27.31 49.48 72.95
CA TYR A 360 26.61 49.02 74.15
C TYR A 360 25.89 47.67 73.92
N MET A 361 26.23 46.71 74.76
CA MET A 361 25.52 45.44 74.92
C MET A 361 24.35 45.53 75.93
N CYS A 362 23.33 44.72 75.67
CA CYS A 362 22.36 44.23 76.66
C CYS A 362 22.96 43.07 77.45
N TRP A 363 22.45 42.86 78.66
CA TRP A 363 22.78 41.72 79.51
C TRP A 363 21.52 40.91 79.83
N VAL A 364 21.62 39.58 79.81
CA VAL A 364 20.54 38.66 80.18
C VAL A 364 21.07 37.63 81.18
N PHE A 365 20.45 37.59 82.37
CA PHE A 365 20.85 36.73 83.48
C PHE A 365 19.91 35.52 83.70
N ASN A 366 18.78 35.51 82.99
CA ASN A 366 17.80 34.43 83.04
C ASN A 366 18.33 33.16 82.33
N ARG A 367 18.15 31.99 82.95
CA ARG A 367 18.75 30.70 82.52
C ARG A 367 17.78 29.70 81.87
N GLY A 368 16.48 29.98 81.90
CA GLY A 368 15.42 29.16 81.30
C GLY A 368 14.94 29.74 79.98
N LEU A 369 14.60 28.90 79.00
CA LEU A 369 14.26 29.25 77.61
C LEU A 369 13.48 30.57 77.46
N ASN A 370 12.22 30.60 77.89
CA ASN A 370 11.35 31.78 77.78
C ASN A 370 11.89 32.95 78.60
N GLY A 371 12.40 32.68 79.81
CA GLY A 371 12.98 33.72 80.67
C GLY A 371 14.14 34.45 80.00
N ALA A 372 15.01 33.72 79.30
CA ALA A 372 16.15 34.28 78.58
C ALA A 372 15.70 35.03 77.33
N ALA A 373 14.86 34.41 76.49
CA ALA A 373 14.40 35.00 75.24
C ALA A 373 13.67 36.34 75.44
N GLU A 374 12.69 36.35 76.35
CA GLU A 374 11.91 37.54 76.67
C GLU A 374 12.78 38.68 77.20
N ALA A 375 13.71 38.37 78.11
CA ALA A 375 14.66 39.35 78.61
C ALA A 375 15.57 39.87 77.47
N GLY A 376 16.01 39.01 76.55
CA GLY A 376 16.77 39.42 75.37
C GLY A 376 16.03 40.44 74.51
N SER A 377 14.78 40.15 74.15
CA SER A 377 13.95 41.07 73.35
C SER A 377 13.59 42.35 74.11
N HIS A 378 13.27 42.25 75.40
CA HIS A 378 12.98 43.37 76.30
C HIS A 378 14.17 44.35 76.44
N GLU A 379 15.37 43.84 76.69
CA GLU A 379 16.56 44.69 76.83
C GLU A 379 16.97 45.33 75.48
N VAL A 380 16.82 44.62 74.35
CA VAL A 380 16.98 45.25 73.02
C VAL A 380 15.89 46.30 72.78
N GLY A 381 14.66 46.09 73.27
CA GLY A 381 13.59 47.08 73.30
C GLY A 381 14.02 48.38 73.99
N HIS A 382 14.70 48.30 75.13
CA HIS A 382 15.31 49.48 75.76
C HIS A 382 16.38 50.14 74.87
N GLN A 383 17.20 49.37 74.17
CA GLN A 383 18.19 49.94 73.26
C GLN A 383 17.58 50.74 72.10
N VAL A 384 16.36 50.41 71.67
CA VAL A 384 15.55 51.20 70.70
C VAL A 384 14.51 52.10 71.39
N GLY A 385 14.76 52.46 72.65
CA GLY A 385 14.08 53.55 73.36
C GLY A 385 12.76 53.19 74.04
N LEU A 386 12.33 51.93 74.09
CA LEU A 386 11.09 51.49 74.75
C LEU A 386 11.19 51.57 76.29
N ARG A 387 10.05 51.67 76.97
CA ARG A 387 9.93 51.62 78.44
C ARG A 387 9.13 50.40 78.89
N HIS A 388 9.24 50.05 80.17
CA HIS A 388 8.50 48.91 80.72
C HIS A 388 6.98 49.08 80.60
N ASP A 389 6.31 48.07 80.05
CA ASP A 389 4.87 47.90 80.17
C ASP A 389 4.52 47.46 81.58
N GLY A 390 3.96 48.37 82.37
CA GLY A 390 3.54 48.13 83.73
C GLY A 390 2.11 48.59 84.00
N THR A 391 1.69 48.48 85.25
CA THR A 391 0.38 48.97 85.71
C THR A 391 0.52 50.11 86.72
N SER A 392 -0.58 50.73 87.16
CA SER A 392 -0.55 51.77 88.19
C SER A 392 0.12 51.34 89.51
N SER A 393 0.27 50.02 89.71
CA SER A 393 0.80 49.39 90.92
C SER A 393 2.01 48.48 90.69
N ARG A 394 2.47 48.26 89.45
CA ARG A 394 3.58 47.35 89.11
C ARG A 394 4.46 47.91 88.01
N THR A 395 5.77 47.72 88.12
CA THR A 395 6.74 48.10 87.09
C THR A 395 6.56 47.31 85.79
N TYR A 396 6.26 46.02 85.93
CA TYR A 396 6.10 45.07 84.83
C TYR A 396 4.72 44.43 84.89
N TYR A 397 4.05 44.33 83.74
CA TYR A 397 2.76 43.69 83.56
C TYR A 397 2.94 42.27 83.01
N GLY A 398 2.46 41.28 83.75
CA GLY A 398 2.63 39.86 83.43
C GLY A 398 1.61 39.29 82.43
N GLY A 399 0.89 40.15 81.70
CA GLY A 399 -0.18 39.73 80.80
C GLY A 399 -1.51 39.41 81.48
N HIS A 400 -2.41 38.76 80.72
CA HIS A 400 -3.73 38.33 81.14
C HIS A 400 -4.24 37.12 80.33
N THR A 401 -5.12 36.33 80.97
CA THR A 401 -5.92 35.29 80.31
C THR A 401 -7.23 35.86 79.78
N HIS A 402 -7.57 35.59 78.51
CA HIS A 402 -8.84 36.01 77.90
C HIS A 402 -10.03 35.24 78.46
N THR A 403 -10.99 35.99 78.98
CA THR A 403 -12.04 35.51 79.89
C THR A 403 -12.95 34.44 79.29
N ALA A 404 -13.14 34.43 77.95
CA ALA A 404 -14.06 33.51 77.28
C ALA A 404 -13.40 32.27 76.66
N THR A 405 -12.08 32.28 76.41
CA THR A 405 -11.38 31.20 75.67
C THR A 405 -10.18 30.60 76.38
N GLY A 406 -9.60 31.28 77.36
CA GLY A 406 -8.42 30.79 78.08
C GLY A 406 -7.07 31.06 77.41
N VAL A 407 -7.04 31.77 76.27
CA VAL A 407 -5.80 32.23 75.62
C VAL A 407 -5.08 33.24 76.50
N GLU A 408 -3.78 33.09 76.68
CA GLU A 408 -2.94 33.99 77.50
C GLU A 408 -2.14 34.95 76.62
N TRP A 409 -2.19 36.26 76.94
CA TRP A 409 -1.51 37.34 76.21
C TRP A 409 -0.66 38.21 77.15
N GLY A 410 0.53 38.62 76.73
CA GLY A 410 1.32 39.64 77.46
C GLY A 410 2.22 40.50 76.56
N PRO A 411 2.65 41.69 77.03
CA PRO A 411 3.55 42.55 76.29
C PRO A 411 5.04 42.22 76.54
N ILE A 412 5.87 42.31 75.49
CA ILE A 412 7.33 42.04 75.56
C ILE A 412 8.03 42.95 76.58
N MET A 413 7.67 44.24 76.62
CA MET A 413 8.20 45.20 77.58
C MET A 413 7.67 45.00 79.01
N GLY A 414 6.87 43.96 79.27
CA GLY A 414 6.31 43.63 80.58
C GLY A 414 7.06 42.49 81.29
N ALA A 415 6.30 41.47 81.67
CA ALA A 415 6.81 40.22 82.27
C ALA A 415 6.01 39.03 81.72
N SER A 416 5.89 38.97 80.39
CA SER A 416 5.12 38.04 79.55
C SER A 416 5.50 36.56 79.62
N TYR A 417 6.42 36.19 80.52
CA TYR A 417 7.04 34.87 80.62
C TYR A 417 6.03 33.70 80.61
N GLY A 418 5.90 33.04 79.46
CA GLY A 418 5.06 31.85 79.29
C GLY A 418 3.60 32.08 78.95
N GLN A 419 3.19 33.32 78.63
CA GLN A 419 1.93 33.57 77.92
C GLN A 419 1.94 32.87 76.54
N ASN A 420 0.77 32.66 75.93
CA ASN A 420 0.67 31.91 74.65
C ASN A 420 0.93 32.79 73.44
N ILE A 421 0.47 34.04 73.51
CA ILE A 421 0.74 35.12 72.56
C ILE A 421 1.51 36.20 73.31
N VAL A 422 2.59 36.70 72.71
CA VAL A 422 3.40 37.79 73.28
C VAL A 422 3.73 38.80 72.21
N GLN A 423 3.59 40.09 72.48
CA GLN A 423 3.61 41.12 71.43
C GLN A 423 4.24 42.44 71.91
N TRP A 424 4.73 43.24 70.97
CA TRP A 424 4.97 44.68 71.19
C TRP A 424 3.63 45.41 71.39
N SER A 425 3.59 46.44 72.24
CA SER A 425 2.35 47.10 72.68
C SER A 425 2.27 48.60 72.28
N GLN A 426 1.08 49.17 72.46
CA GLN A 426 0.81 50.61 72.55
C GLN A 426 0.20 50.98 73.92
N GLY A 427 0.37 50.13 74.93
CA GLY A 427 -0.33 50.20 76.22
C GLY A 427 -1.79 49.74 76.16
N GLU A 428 -2.14 48.79 75.26
CA GLU A 428 -3.53 48.41 74.97
C GLU A 428 -4.16 47.39 75.95
N TYR A 429 -3.89 47.55 77.25
CA TYR A 429 -4.40 46.66 78.31
C TYR A 429 -4.94 47.46 79.51
N ILE A 430 -5.67 46.77 80.40
CA ILE A 430 -6.27 47.41 81.58
C ILE A 430 -5.18 47.93 82.54
N ASP A 431 -5.33 49.18 82.99
CA ASP A 431 -4.45 49.84 83.97
C ASP A 431 -3.00 50.08 83.51
N ALA A 432 -2.73 50.03 82.19
CA ALA A 432 -1.45 50.40 81.60
C ALA A 432 -0.96 51.77 82.11
N ASN A 433 0.25 51.80 82.67
CA ASN A 433 0.85 53.02 83.23
C ASN A 433 1.58 53.88 82.19
N GLN A 434 1.69 53.37 80.96
CA GLN A 434 2.42 53.94 79.83
C GLN A 434 1.64 53.64 78.53
N GLN A 435 1.86 54.44 77.48
CA GLN A 435 1.12 54.39 76.20
C GLN A 435 2.02 54.77 75.01
N GLU A 436 3.27 54.29 75.04
CA GLU A 436 4.24 54.43 73.95
C GLU A 436 3.89 53.42 72.85
N ASP A 437 3.86 53.88 71.59
CA ASP A 437 3.70 53.01 70.41
C ASP A 437 5.05 52.37 70.12
N ASP A 438 5.26 51.14 70.62
CA ASP A 438 6.50 50.39 70.47
C ASP A 438 6.91 50.28 69.01
N PHE A 439 5.96 50.00 68.12
CA PHE A 439 6.25 49.79 66.69
C PHE A 439 6.67 51.08 65.97
N VAL A 440 6.23 52.26 66.41
CA VAL A 440 6.75 53.54 65.91
C VAL A 440 8.18 53.76 66.40
N LYS A 441 8.45 53.50 67.69
CA LYS A 441 9.80 53.69 68.27
C LYS A 441 10.85 52.75 67.68
N ILE A 442 10.56 51.43 67.64
CA ILE A 442 11.50 50.42 67.11
C ILE A 442 11.94 50.79 65.69
N VAL A 443 11.05 51.39 64.89
CA VAL A 443 11.27 51.72 63.48
C VAL A 443 12.22 52.90 63.24
N ASP A 444 12.44 53.77 64.23
CA ASP A 444 13.44 54.83 64.14
C ASP A 444 14.87 54.24 64.02
N ASP A 445 15.15 53.13 64.72
CA ASP A 445 16.43 52.40 64.65
C ASP A 445 16.41 51.20 63.70
N LEU A 446 15.37 50.37 63.77
CA LEU A 446 15.17 49.11 63.06
C LEU A 446 14.00 49.24 62.06
N PRO A 447 14.24 49.77 60.85
CA PRO A 447 13.17 50.02 59.88
C PRO A 447 12.45 48.71 59.49
N TYR A 448 11.15 48.81 59.20
CA TYR A 448 10.32 47.67 58.75
C TYR A 448 10.98 46.84 57.63
N LEU A 449 10.67 45.55 57.62
CA LEU A 449 10.77 44.68 56.45
C LEU A 449 9.96 45.27 55.27
N THR A 450 10.35 44.93 54.04
CA THR A 450 9.53 45.13 52.85
C THR A 450 8.65 43.89 52.66
N ASP A 451 7.32 44.06 52.67
CA ASP A 451 6.28 43.17 52.12
C ASP A 451 6.87 42.11 51.17
N ASP A 452 6.79 40.84 51.58
CA ASP A 452 7.36 39.70 50.85
C ASP A 452 6.37 39.03 49.89
N HIS A 453 5.09 39.44 49.91
CA HIS A 453 4.03 38.93 49.05
C HIS A 453 3.24 40.06 48.35
N GLY A 454 2.00 40.31 48.75
CA GLY A 454 1.19 41.30 48.02
C GLY A 454 -0.30 41.29 48.32
N ASN A 455 -0.79 42.47 48.70
CA ASN A 455 -2.06 42.72 49.38
C ASN A 455 -3.32 42.71 48.46
N SER A 456 -3.25 42.09 47.27
CA SER A 456 -4.37 42.08 46.31
C SER A 456 -4.37 40.88 45.36
N LEU A 457 -5.54 40.52 44.85
CA LEU A 457 -5.71 39.45 43.84
C LEU A 457 -4.89 39.67 42.54
N GLY A 458 -4.53 40.93 42.25
CA GLY A 458 -3.74 41.33 41.08
C GLY A 458 -2.23 41.39 41.32
N THR A 459 -1.79 41.31 42.58
CA THR A 459 -0.38 41.26 43.02
C THR A 459 -0.03 39.95 43.73
N ALA A 460 -0.98 39.01 43.79
CA ALA A 460 -0.88 37.79 44.56
C ALA A 460 0.29 36.89 44.13
N THR A 461 0.98 36.32 45.13
CA THR A 461 2.06 35.35 44.94
C THR A 461 1.48 34.05 44.35
N ASN A 462 1.94 33.63 43.17
CA ASN A 462 1.51 32.36 42.59
C ASN A 462 2.09 31.19 43.40
N ILE A 463 1.22 30.32 43.91
CA ILE A 463 1.61 29.00 44.39
C ILE A 463 1.96 28.15 43.15
N PRO A 464 3.17 27.55 43.08
CA PRO A 464 3.52 26.67 41.97
C PRO A 464 2.63 25.43 41.92
N THR A 465 2.01 25.17 40.76
CA THR A 465 1.25 23.96 40.51
C THR A 465 2.19 22.80 40.15
N ASP A 466 2.16 21.74 40.95
CA ASP A 466 3.07 20.59 40.92
C ASP A 466 2.27 19.27 40.98
N ILE A 467 2.90 18.18 40.57
CA ILE A 467 2.34 16.82 40.61
C ILE A 467 2.06 16.34 42.04
N SER A 468 2.70 16.96 43.03
CA SER A 468 2.55 16.68 44.45
C SER A 468 1.16 17.00 45.01
N GLN A 469 0.32 17.76 44.29
CA GLN A 469 -0.98 18.29 44.73
C GLN A 469 -0.93 19.00 46.09
N THR A 470 0.25 19.49 46.48
CA THR A 470 0.55 20.09 47.78
C THR A 470 1.42 21.34 47.61
N PHE A 471 1.39 22.22 48.60
CA PHE A 471 2.23 23.41 48.66
C PHE A 471 2.67 23.73 50.09
N SER A 472 3.77 24.47 50.18
CA SER A 472 4.27 25.07 51.42
C SER A 472 4.94 26.40 51.07
N GLN A 473 4.43 27.48 51.64
CA GLN A 473 4.91 28.85 51.49
C GLN A 473 5.19 29.43 52.88
N THR A 474 6.04 30.45 52.95
CA THR A 474 6.32 31.19 54.19
C THR A 474 6.25 32.69 53.89
N GLY A 475 5.56 33.45 54.74
CA GLY A 475 5.46 34.91 54.66
C GLY A 475 5.53 35.55 56.04
N ILE A 476 5.59 36.89 56.08
CA ILE A 476 5.74 37.66 57.32
C ILE A 476 4.77 38.85 57.33
N ILE A 477 3.72 38.76 58.15
CA ILE A 477 2.80 39.88 58.39
C ILE A 477 3.56 40.97 59.14
N GLU A 478 4.06 41.98 58.43
CA GLU A 478 5.05 42.93 58.96
C GLU A 478 4.42 44.25 59.49
N ARG A 479 3.20 44.56 59.01
CA ARG A 479 2.39 45.70 59.46
C ARG A 479 0.97 45.28 59.84
N ARG A 480 0.35 46.07 60.71
CA ARG A 480 -1.04 45.88 61.18
C ARG A 480 -2.09 45.74 60.06
N ASN A 481 -1.88 46.40 58.93
CA ASN A 481 -2.78 46.40 57.77
C ASN A 481 -2.23 45.57 56.60
N ASP A 482 -1.23 44.74 56.86
CA ASP A 482 -0.63 43.86 55.88
C ASP A 482 -1.53 42.65 55.60
N VAL A 483 -1.42 42.12 54.38
CA VAL A 483 -2.29 41.08 53.82
C VAL A 483 -1.51 40.33 52.77
N ASP A 484 -1.37 39.02 52.94
CA ASP A 484 -0.70 38.19 51.94
C ASP A 484 -1.72 37.43 51.10
N VAL A 485 -1.76 37.75 49.81
CA VAL A 485 -2.62 37.03 48.88
C VAL A 485 -1.78 36.05 48.07
N PHE A 486 -2.16 34.78 48.11
CA PHE A 486 -1.62 33.72 47.28
C PHE A 486 -2.64 33.32 46.22
N ARG A 487 -2.16 32.91 45.04
CA ARG A 487 -2.98 32.51 43.90
C ARG A 487 -2.74 31.04 43.57
N ILE A 488 -3.82 30.26 43.52
CA ILE A 488 -3.83 28.84 43.13
C ILE A 488 -4.61 28.71 41.82
N ASP A 489 -4.04 28.05 40.82
CA ASP A 489 -4.80 27.57 39.67
C ASP A 489 -5.06 26.07 39.83
N ILE A 490 -6.33 25.67 39.77
CA ILE A 490 -6.71 24.26 39.74
C ILE A 490 -7.14 23.89 38.33
N ASN A 491 -6.60 22.78 37.83
CA ASN A 491 -6.85 22.28 36.48
C ASN A 491 -7.77 21.04 36.47
N ASP A 492 -8.29 20.64 37.63
CA ASP A 492 -9.28 19.58 37.84
C ASP A 492 -10.36 20.01 38.85
N ASP A 493 -11.51 19.34 38.85
CA ASP A 493 -12.62 19.61 39.76
C ASP A 493 -12.38 18.89 41.11
N GLY A 494 -12.38 19.60 42.24
CA GLY A 494 -12.03 18.96 43.52
C GLY A 494 -12.12 19.82 44.77
N THR A 495 -11.11 19.72 45.64
CA THR A 495 -11.08 20.32 46.99
C THR A 495 -9.75 21.00 47.27
N ILE A 496 -9.77 22.32 47.51
CA ILE A 496 -8.62 23.04 48.06
C ILE A 496 -8.71 22.94 49.58
N THR A 497 -7.59 22.60 50.22
CA THR A 497 -7.41 22.74 51.69
C THR A 497 -6.18 23.58 51.96
N ALA A 498 -6.17 24.36 53.03
CA ALA A 498 -5.00 25.14 53.46
C ALA A 498 -4.99 25.33 54.98
N SER A 499 -3.80 25.48 55.55
CA SER A 499 -3.59 25.92 56.94
C SER A 499 -2.39 26.86 57.02
N ALA A 500 -2.53 27.94 57.78
CA ALA A 500 -1.46 28.86 58.13
C ALA A 500 -1.08 28.66 59.60
N ASP A 501 0.13 28.14 59.87
CA ASP A 501 0.68 27.94 61.22
C ASP A 501 1.71 29.04 61.56
N PRO A 502 1.48 29.88 62.59
CA PRO A 502 2.45 30.88 63.05
C PRO A 502 3.60 30.23 63.83
N ALA A 503 4.71 30.95 63.98
CA ALA A 503 5.95 30.46 64.62
C ALA A 503 5.70 29.66 65.92
N SER A 504 6.04 28.36 65.92
CA SER A 504 5.37 27.42 66.82
C SER A 504 5.88 27.38 68.26
N THR A 505 7.09 27.90 68.52
CA THR A 505 7.75 27.90 69.84
C THR A 505 7.34 29.09 70.71
N TYR A 506 7.12 30.26 70.11
CA TYR A 506 6.65 31.48 70.74
C TYR A 506 5.98 32.31 69.65
N ARG A 507 4.81 32.88 69.93
CA ARG A 507 3.93 33.48 68.90
C ARG A 507 3.71 34.96 69.16
N ASN A 508 4.13 35.79 68.21
CA ASN A 508 3.65 37.16 68.11
C ASN A 508 2.38 37.24 67.24
N LEU A 509 2.32 36.49 66.14
CA LEU A 509 1.18 36.46 65.22
C LEU A 509 0.04 35.53 65.72
N ASP A 510 -1.15 36.10 65.81
CA ASP A 510 -2.45 35.42 65.76
C ASP A 510 -2.97 35.57 64.32
N VAL A 511 -3.20 34.47 63.59
CA VAL A 511 -3.40 34.49 62.13
C VAL A 511 -4.85 34.21 61.74
N SER A 512 -5.30 34.83 60.65
CA SER A 512 -6.56 34.49 59.97
C SER A 512 -6.30 34.15 58.50
N LEU A 513 -7.02 33.13 58.01
CA LEU A 513 -6.91 32.59 56.66
C LEU A 513 -8.28 32.57 55.99
N GLU A 514 -8.37 33.07 54.75
CA GLU A 514 -9.55 32.98 53.90
C GLU A 514 -9.24 32.29 52.57
N LEU A 515 -10.15 31.44 52.09
CA LEU A 515 -10.18 30.91 50.73
C LEU A 515 -11.22 31.68 49.91
N LEU A 516 -10.80 32.25 48.79
CA LEU A 516 -11.59 33.17 47.95
C LEU A 516 -11.77 32.63 46.52
N ASP A 517 -12.88 32.99 45.89
CA ASP A 517 -13.11 32.76 44.46
C ASP A 517 -12.34 33.75 43.56
N ALA A 518 -12.39 33.53 42.24
CA ALA A 518 -11.78 34.39 41.23
C ALA A 518 -12.29 35.85 41.21
N SER A 519 -13.37 36.18 41.93
CA SER A 519 -13.91 37.54 42.08
C SER A 519 -13.58 38.16 43.45
N GLY A 520 -12.93 37.42 44.35
CA GLY A 520 -12.62 37.84 45.72
C GLY A 520 -13.75 37.60 46.73
N ASN A 521 -14.77 36.80 46.42
CA ASN A 521 -15.77 36.39 47.39
C ASN A 521 -15.21 35.27 48.28
N THR A 522 -15.34 35.40 49.60
CA THR A 522 -14.95 34.37 50.55
C THR A 522 -15.81 33.11 50.39
N LEU A 523 -15.16 31.97 50.19
CA LEU A 523 -15.73 30.63 50.08
C LEU A 523 -15.69 29.90 51.43
N ASP A 524 -14.58 30.06 52.14
CA ASP A 524 -14.37 29.58 53.51
C ASP A 524 -13.37 30.49 54.25
N SER A 525 -13.42 30.53 55.58
CA SER A 525 -12.63 31.47 56.39
C SER A 525 -12.48 31.01 57.83
N ASP A 526 -11.26 31.12 58.36
CA ASP A 526 -10.93 30.80 59.75
C ASP A 526 -10.09 31.90 60.41
N ALA A 527 -10.33 32.10 61.71
CA ALA A 527 -9.72 33.08 62.59
C ALA A 527 -9.89 32.56 64.03
N PRO A 528 -9.17 31.48 64.39
CA PRO A 528 -9.50 30.69 65.57
C PRO A 528 -9.11 31.40 66.86
N ALA A 529 -10.00 31.36 67.85
CA ALA A 529 -9.83 32.05 69.13
C ALA A 529 -8.97 31.25 70.14
N GLY A 530 -7.91 30.58 69.65
CA GLY A 530 -7.28 29.41 70.26
C GLY A 530 -7.86 28.11 69.66
N PRO A 531 -7.09 27.26 68.94
CA PRO A 531 -5.65 27.34 68.66
C PRO A 531 -5.27 28.51 67.76
N TYR A 532 -3.99 28.58 67.34
CA TYR A 532 -3.41 29.74 66.66
C TYR A 532 -3.12 29.50 65.17
N ASP A 533 -3.32 28.27 64.68
CA ASP A 533 -3.24 27.91 63.26
C ASP A 533 -4.63 28.01 62.62
N ALA A 534 -4.76 28.80 61.55
CA ALA A 534 -6.04 29.03 60.86
C ALA A 534 -6.16 28.13 59.63
N SER A 535 -7.30 27.43 59.47
CA SER A 535 -7.47 26.38 58.45
C SER A 535 -8.77 26.50 57.63
N VAL A 536 -8.69 26.30 56.31
CA VAL A 536 -9.82 26.44 55.38
C VAL A 536 -9.91 25.26 54.41
N SER A 537 -11.13 24.91 54.00
CA SER A 537 -11.42 23.77 53.13
C SER A 537 -12.72 23.96 52.32
N ALA A 538 -12.60 24.10 50.99
CA ALA A 538 -13.75 24.17 50.09
C ALA A 538 -13.68 23.06 49.04
N SER A 539 -14.79 22.34 48.87
CA SER A 539 -14.92 21.14 48.02
C SER A 539 -16.01 21.31 46.97
N GLY A 540 -15.89 20.57 45.85
CA GLY A 540 -16.72 20.79 44.66
C GLY A 540 -16.35 22.07 43.92
N LEU A 541 -15.11 22.52 44.05
CA LEU A 541 -14.53 23.59 43.25
C LEU A 541 -14.32 23.10 41.83
N ALA A 542 -14.49 23.99 40.85
CA ALA A 542 -14.34 23.66 39.43
C ALA A 542 -13.06 24.27 38.86
N VAL A 543 -12.53 23.69 37.78
CA VAL A 543 -11.35 24.19 37.04
C VAL A 543 -11.32 25.73 36.95
N GLY A 544 -10.30 26.37 37.53
CA GLY A 544 -10.22 27.83 37.63
C GLY A 544 -9.17 28.37 38.60
N THR A 545 -9.13 29.69 38.74
CA THR A 545 -8.26 30.40 39.69
C THR A 545 -8.98 30.63 41.02
N TYR A 546 -8.28 30.35 42.12
CA TYR A 546 -8.69 30.62 43.50
C TYR A 546 -7.58 31.38 44.22
N TYR A 547 -7.90 31.98 45.37
CA TYR A 547 -6.93 32.72 46.16
C TYR A 547 -7.00 32.35 47.64
N LEU A 548 -5.85 32.33 48.30
CA LEU A 548 -5.75 32.31 49.76
C LEU A 548 -5.37 33.71 50.23
N ARG A 549 -5.96 34.20 51.32
CA ARG A 549 -5.62 35.47 51.96
C ARG A 549 -5.24 35.23 53.41
N VAL A 550 -4.00 35.55 53.77
CA VAL A 550 -3.48 35.52 55.15
C VAL A 550 -3.50 36.95 55.71
N THR A 551 -3.91 37.09 56.98
CA THR A 551 -4.01 38.39 57.68
C THR A 551 -3.77 38.24 59.18
N SER A 552 -3.52 39.34 59.87
CA SER A 552 -3.52 39.37 61.34
C SER A 552 -4.94 39.30 61.93
N SER A 553 -5.08 38.46 62.95
CA SER A 553 -6.25 38.33 63.82
C SER A 553 -6.02 39.04 65.17
N GLY A 554 -7.05 39.10 66.00
CA GLY A 554 -6.97 39.59 67.38
C GLY A 554 -8.21 39.26 68.21
N LEU A 555 -7.97 38.79 69.43
CA LEU A 555 -8.99 38.22 70.32
C LEU A 555 -9.57 39.25 71.30
N GLY A 556 -10.87 39.58 71.15
CA GLY A 556 -11.56 40.51 72.06
C GLY A 556 -11.52 41.99 71.63
N ALA A 557 -11.52 42.25 70.32
CA ALA A 557 -11.31 43.58 69.72
C ALA A 557 -12.34 44.69 70.07
N THR A 558 -13.34 44.42 70.91
CA THR A 558 -14.34 45.41 71.38
C THR A 558 -13.96 46.18 72.65
N GLY A 559 -12.67 46.19 73.00
CA GLY A 559 -12.07 47.08 73.99
C GLY A 559 -11.61 46.36 75.26
N PHE A 560 -10.69 46.97 75.99
CA PHE A 560 -9.84 46.32 77.00
C PHE A 560 -10.56 45.65 78.17
N SER A 561 -11.86 45.91 78.36
CA SER A 561 -12.69 45.36 79.44
C SER A 561 -12.86 43.83 79.46
N GLU A 562 -12.50 43.12 78.39
CA GLU A 562 -12.72 41.67 78.28
C GLU A 562 -11.45 40.82 78.53
N ASN A 563 -10.30 41.49 78.78
CA ASN A 563 -8.94 40.92 78.81
C ASN A 563 -8.57 40.29 77.46
N GLY A 564 -8.50 41.11 76.40
CA GLY A 564 -8.17 40.68 75.06
C GLY A 564 -7.18 41.61 74.36
N TYR A 565 -6.67 41.17 73.21
CA TYR A 565 -5.69 41.87 72.37
C TYR A 565 -6.25 42.17 70.97
N ASN A 566 -5.49 42.90 70.16
CA ASN A 566 -5.92 43.35 68.83
C ASN A 566 -4.79 43.25 67.79
N THR A 567 -5.12 43.49 66.51
CA THR A 567 -4.21 43.34 65.37
C THR A 567 -2.95 44.22 65.37
N TYR A 568 -2.81 45.17 66.30
CA TYR A 568 -1.61 46.02 66.39
C TYR A 568 -0.33 45.22 66.67
N GLY A 569 -0.37 44.35 67.68
CA GLY A 569 0.74 43.49 68.10
C GLY A 569 0.87 42.21 67.29
N SER A 570 -0.23 41.79 66.65
CA SER A 570 -0.36 40.54 65.90
C SER A 570 0.36 40.62 64.55
N ARG A 571 1.66 40.32 64.57
CA ARG A 571 2.62 40.40 63.46
C ARG A 571 3.70 39.35 63.66
N GLY A 572 4.26 38.79 62.59
CA GLY A 572 5.20 37.68 62.71
C GLY A 572 5.20 36.75 61.51
N ARG A 573 5.92 35.63 61.63
CA ARG A 573 6.12 34.63 60.58
C ARG A 573 5.04 33.56 60.62
N TYR A 574 4.62 33.09 59.45
CA TYR A 574 3.76 31.91 59.32
C TYR A 574 4.26 30.99 58.20
N THR A 575 3.85 29.72 58.27
CA THR A 575 3.97 28.75 57.17
C THR A 575 2.57 28.41 56.66
N LEU A 576 2.29 28.74 55.39
CA LEU A 576 1.04 28.42 54.71
C LEU A 576 1.22 27.13 53.90
N THR A 577 0.54 26.06 54.33
CA THR A 577 0.57 24.75 53.68
C THR A 577 -0.81 24.38 53.16
N GLY A 578 -0.91 23.39 52.27
CA GLY A 578 -2.21 22.88 51.84
C GLY A 578 -2.18 21.90 50.67
N THR A 579 -3.38 21.59 50.16
CA THR A 579 -3.62 20.73 48.99
C THR A 579 -4.51 21.41 47.95
N TYR A 580 -4.37 21.04 46.68
CA TYR A 580 -5.27 21.43 45.60
C TYR A 580 -5.41 20.29 44.57
N PRO A 581 -6.57 20.13 43.91
CA PRO A 581 -6.74 19.13 42.85
C PRO A 581 -5.90 19.53 41.64
N PHE A 582 -5.10 18.58 41.13
CA PHE A 582 -4.31 18.77 39.92
C PHE A 582 -4.26 17.47 39.11
N LEU A 583 -4.82 17.51 37.90
CA LEU A 583 -4.85 16.41 36.95
C LEU A 583 -3.76 16.60 35.89
N LEU A 584 -2.99 15.55 35.64
CA LEU A 584 -1.96 15.49 34.60
C LEU A 584 -2.53 15.01 33.26
N ILE A 585 -1.75 15.13 32.19
CA ILE A 585 -1.97 14.27 31.01
C ILE A 585 -1.66 12.81 31.40
N PRO A 586 -2.38 11.80 30.89
CA PRO A 586 -2.17 10.43 31.32
C PRO A 586 -0.81 9.86 30.88
N ASP A 587 -0.35 8.86 31.62
CA ASP A 587 0.81 8.05 31.25
C ASP A 587 0.57 7.24 29.97
N VAL A 588 1.65 6.95 29.25
CA VAL A 588 1.63 6.15 28.01
C VAL A 588 1.19 4.71 28.36
N PRO A 589 0.12 4.14 27.74
CA PRO A 589 -0.41 2.85 28.18
C PRO A 589 0.58 1.70 27.99
N ALA A 590 0.87 1.01 29.09
CA ALA A 590 1.79 -0.12 29.13
C ALA A 590 1.12 -1.44 28.69
N GLY A 591 1.93 -2.43 28.33
CA GLY A 591 1.45 -3.79 28.07
C GLY A 591 0.61 -3.95 26.80
N LEU A 592 0.78 -3.07 25.80
CA LEU A 592 0.18 -3.25 24.48
C LEU A 592 0.56 -4.63 23.92
N SER A 593 -0.44 -5.33 23.40
CA SER A 593 -0.35 -6.68 22.87
C SER A 593 -1.32 -6.81 21.69
N ALA A 594 -0.88 -7.42 20.58
CA ALA A 594 -1.72 -7.68 19.41
C ALA A 594 -1.53 -9.12 18.91
N THR A 595 -2.57 -9.72 18.32
CA THR A 595 -2.52 -11.15 17.94
C THR A 595 -2.07 -11.38 16.51
N ASP A 596 -0.93 -12.04 16.34
CA ASP A 596 -0.39 -12.48 15.05
C ASP A 596 -0.88 -13.88 14.64
N GLY A 597 -1.47 -14.00 13.44
CA GLY A 597 -1.79 -15.28 12.78
C GLY A 597 -2.84 -16.16 13.47
N THR A 598 -3.47 -15.70 14.55
CA THR A 598 -4.41 -16.49 15.37
C THR A 598 -5.79 -16.65 14.71
N SER A 599 -6.25 -15.63 13.99
CA SER A 599 -7.64 -15.48 13.53
C SER A 599 -7.69 -15.06 12.05
N THR A 600 -8.68 -15.56 11.31
CA THR A 600 -8.99 -15.10 9.95
C THR A 600 -9.91 -13.88 9.93
N GLU A 601 -10.55 -13.54 11.06
CA GLU A 601 -11.62 -12.54 11.12
C GLU A 601 -11.19 -11.19 11.69
N ASN A 602 -10.14 -11.17 12.51
CA ASN A 602 -9.69 -9.99 13.26
C ASN A 602 -8.24 -10.10 13.73
N VAL A 603 -7.68 -8.97 14.14
CA VAL A 603 -6.61 -8.89 15.15
C VAL A 603 -7.28 -8.52 16.47
N PHE A 604 -7.01 -9.25 17.56
CA PHE A 604 -7.36 -8.81 18.90
C PHE A 604 -6.19 -8.00 19.47
N VAL A 605 -6.48 -6.88 20.13
CA VAL A 605 -5.50 -5.95 20.68
C VAL A 605 -5.90 -5.62 22.12
N SER A 606 -4.95 -5.62 23.05
CA SER A 606 -5.17 -5.35 24.48
C SER A 606 -4.00 -4.63 25.12
N TRP A 607 -4.26 -3.85 26.17
CA TRP A 607 -3.27 -3.08 26.93
C TRP A 607 -3.65 -3.06 28.42
N ASN A 608 -2.77 -2.55 29.29
CA ASN A 608 -3.10 -2.31 30.69
C ASN A 608 -3.95 -1.04 30.85
N SER A 609 -4.69 -0.93 31.94
CA SER A 609 -5.33 0.34 32.32
C SER A 609 -4.28 1.34 32.82
N THR A 610 -4.27 2.53 32.24
CA THR A 610 -3.65 3.74 32.82
C THR A 610 -4.63 4.35 33.83
N GLU A 611 -4.12 4.96 34.90
CA GLU A 611 -4.91 5.78 35.82
C GLU A 611 -5.23 7.16 35.18
N ASP A 612 -6.05 7.99 35.82
CA ASP A 612 -6.35 9.38 35.41
C ASP A 612 -6.81 9.56 33.94
N THR A 613 -7.44 8.52 33.37
CA THR A 613 -7.70 8.38 31.93
C THR A 613 -9.20 8.31 31.62
N ASP A 614 -9.71 9.19 30.73
CA ASP A 614 -11.08 9.12 30.20
C ASP A 614 -11.23 8.04 29.11
N GLY A 615 -10.19 7.83 28.30
CA GLY A 615 -10.22 6.87 27.20
C GLY A 615 -8.88 6.67 26.50
N TYR A 616 -8.88 5.81 25.48
CA TYR A 616 -7.69 5.38 24.77
C TYR A 616 -7.92 5.48 23.25
N ARG A 617 -6.87 5.88 22.53
CA ARG A 617 -6.88 5.93 21.06
C ARG A 617 -5.90 4.90 20.50
N LEU A 618 -6.45 3.93 19.76
CA LEU A 618 -5.70 2.89 19.09
C LEU A 618 -5.42 3.32 17.65
N TYR A 619 -4.14 3.49 17.34
CA TYR A 619 -3.62 3.83 16.03
C TYR A 619 -2.94 2.64 15.37
N ARG A 620 -2.79 2.70 14.04
CA ARG A 620 -2.18 1.63 13.25
C ARG A 620 -1.48 2.13 12.00
N ASN A 621 -0.33 1.55 11.68
CA ASN A 621 0.43 1.75 10.45
C ASN A 621 0.82 0.41 9.80
N THR A 622 1.19 0.41 8.51
CA THR A 622 1.82 -0.74 7.81
C THR A 622 3.34 -0.66 7.79
N VAL A 623 3.91 0.39 8.40
CA VAL A 623 5.34 0.61 8.63
C VAL A 623 5.51 0.75 10.13
N ASP A 624 6.66 0.33 10.66
CA ASP A 624 7.04 0.51 12.06
C ASP A 624 7.39 1.98 12.34
N SER A 625 6.35 2.82 12.44
CA SER A 625 6.48 4.24 12.76
C SER A 625 5.14 4.86 13.14
N GLU A 626 5.16 5.73 14.15
CA GLU A 626 4.07 6.65 14.48
C GLU A 626 3.76 7.61 13.31
N ALA A 627 4.77 7.93 12.48
CA ALA A 627 4.64 8.86 11.37
C ALA A 627 3.71 8.29 10.28
N GLY A 628 2.47 8.80 10.24
CA GLY A 628 1.42 8.33 9.35
C GLY A 628 0.59 7.17 9.91
N ALA A 629 0.72 6.85 11.20
CA ALA A 629 -0.23 5.97 11.88
C ALA A 629 -1.64 6.58 11.84
N THR A 630 -2.63 5.72 11.66
CA THR A 630 -4.04 6.10 11.46
C THR A 630 -4.89 5.62 12.61
N LEU A 631 -5.78 6.48 13.12
CA LEU A 631 -6.73 6.12 14.18
C LEU A 631 -7.67 5.01 13.70
N VAL A 632 -7.70 3.90 14.44
CA VAL A 632 -8.57 2.75 14.21
C VAL A 632 -9.77 2.78 15.15
N ALA A 633 -9.53 3.12 16.42
CA ALA A 633 -10.55 3.12 17.47
C ALA A 633 -10.27 4.19 18.53
N ASP A 634 -11.35 4.72 19.10
CA ASP A 634 -11.36 5.58 20.28
C ASP A 634 -12.33 4.91 21.27
N VAL A 635 -11.83 4.47 22.44
CA VAL A 635 -12.51 3.52 23.34
C VAL A 635 -12.19 3.77 24.82
N THR A 636 -13.13 3.49 25.71
CA THR A 636 -12.95 3.58 27.18
C THR A 636 -12.51 2.26 27.83
N GLY A 637 -12.40 1.17 27.04
CA GLY A 637 -11.99 -0.15 27.52
C GLY A 637 -10.59 -0.54 27.05
N THR A 638 -9.90 -1.37 27.83
CA THR A 638 -8.49 -1.77 27.63
C THR A 638 -8.24 -2.83 26.54
N SER A 639 -9.18 -2.98 25.59
CA SER A 639 -9.00 -3.87 24.44
C SER A 639 -9.89 -3.50 23.26
N TYR A 640 -9.47 -3.91 22.07
CA TYR A 640 -10.18 -3.72 20.80
C TYR A 640 -10.07 -4.96 19.90
N THR A 641 -11.02 -5.10 18.97
CA THR A 641 -11.05 -6.21 18.00
C THR A 641 -11.08 -5.65 16.59
N ASP A 642 -9.91 -5.54 15.96
CA ASP A 642 -9.77 -4.99 14.63
C ASP A 642 -10.18 -6.00 13.55
N THR A 643 -11.44 -5.88 13.11
CA THR A 643 -12.00 -6.62 11.98
C THR A 643 -11.69 -6.01 10.60
N THR A 644 -11.04 -4.84 10.58
CA THR A 644 -10.73 -4.05 9.37
C THR A 644 -9.37 -4.39 8.77
N ALA A 645 -8.46 -4.93 9.56
CA ALA A 645 -7.14 -5.41 9.11
C ALA A 645 -7.27 -6.34 7.89
N LEU A 646 -6.34 -6.22 6.95
CA LEU A 646 -6.27 -7.14 5.80
C LEU A 646 -5.57 -8.45 6.17
N HIS A 647 -5.93 -9.54 5.49
CA HIS A 647 -5.28 -10.84 5.66
C HIS A 647 -3.83 -10.81 5.20
N ASN A 648 -2.92 -11.38 6.00
CA ASN A 648 -1.50 -11.50 5.67
C ASN A 648 -0.81 -10.16 5.36
N VAL A 649 -1.27 -9.09 6.01
CA VAL A 649 -0.58 -7.78 6.05
C VAL A 649 -0.20 -7.54 7.50
N THR A 650 1.11 -7.44 7.78
CA THR A 650 1.61 -7.01 9.09
C THR A 650 1.25 -5.55 9.30
N TYR A 651 0.63 -5.27 10.44
CA TYR A 651 0.41 -3.91 10.92
C TYR A 651 1.11 -3.72 12.26
N TYR A 652 1.51 -2.48 12.51
CA TYR A 652 2.08 -2.00 13.76
C TYR A 652 0.99 -1.19 14.46
N TYR A 653 0.60 -1.62 15.65
CA TYR A 653 -0.41 -0.95 16.48
C TYR A 653 0.28 -0.09 17.53
N PHE A 654 -0.31 1.07 17.83
CA PHE A 654 0.17 2.04 18.82
C PHE A 654 -1.03 2.49 19.66
N ILE A 655 -0.86 2.69 20.96
CA ILE A 655 -1.94 3.14 21.87
C ILE A 655 -1.52 4.41 22.61
N SER A 656 -2.44 5.36 22.77
CA SER A 656 -2.33 6.48 23.72
C SER A 656 -3.51 6.43 24.70
N ALA A 657 -3.33 7.01 25.87
CA ALA A 657 -4.41 7.38 26.78
C ALA A 657 -4.71 8.88 26.61
N TYR A 658 -5.92 9.32 26.95
CA TYR A 658 -6.28 10.73 26.99
C TYR A 658 -7.25 11.04 28.12
N ASN A 659 -7.25 12.29 28.56
CA ASN A 659 -8.26 12.89 29.43
C ASN A 659 -8.58 14.33 28.98
N THR A 660 -9.21 15.12 29.85
CA THR A 660 -9.50 16.55 29.64
C THR A 660 -8.27 17.41 29.35
N GLN A 661 -7.11 17.05 29.90
CA GLN A 661 -5.87 17.84 29.84
C GLN A 661 -5.07 17.60 28.56
N GLY A 662 -5.19 16.40 27.97
CA GLY A 662 -4.49 16.06 26.76
C GLY A 662 -4.48 14.56 26.45
N GLU A 663 -3.72 14.23 25.41
CA GLU A 663 -3.44 12.86 24.97
C GLU A 663 -1.96 12.55 25.25
N SER A 664 -1.67 11.36 25.76
CA SER A 664 -0.32 10.88 26.03
C SER A 664 0.48 10.76 24.73
N ALA A 665 1.80 10.60 24.85
CA ALA A 665 2.57 10.07 23.73
C ALA A 665 2.05 8.67 23.33
N LEU A 666 2.35 8.24 22.11
CA LEU A 666 2.04 6.89 21.66
C LEU A 666 2.97 5.87 22.35
N SER A 667 2.42 4.67 22.59
CA SER A 667 3.20 3.51 23.02
C SER A 667 4.26 3.12 21.98
N LEU A 668 5.22 2.30 22.40
CA LEU A 668 5.96 1.46 21.45
C LEU A 668 4.97 0.60 20.64
N SER A 669 5.37 0.24 19.42
CA SER A 669 4.54 -0.55 18.52
C SER A 669 4.43 -2.01 18.94
N GLU A 670 3.34 -2.68 18.57
CA GLU A 670 3.25 -4.15 18.58
C GLU A 670 2.71 -4.68 17.23
N THR A 671 3.16 -5.86 16.79
CA THR A 671 2.72 -6.47 15.53
C THR A 671 1.38 -7.20 15.64
N GLY A 672 0.53 -7.01 14.63
CA GLY A 672 -0.75 -7.73 14.53
C GLY A 672 -1.19 -7.98 13.08
N PHE A 673 -1.34 -9.24 12.69
CA PHE A 673 -1.94 -9.63 11.40
C PHE A 673 -2.97 -10.75 11.48
N ARG A 674 -4.00 -10.66 10.62
CA ARG A 674 -4.96 -11.75 10.38
C ARG A 674 -4.31 -12.88 9.59
N ARG A 675 -4.54 -14.12 10.03
CA ARG A 675 -4.15 -15.33 9.28
C ARG A 675 -4.77 -15.32 7.89
N LEU A 676 -3.99 -15.72 6.89
CA LEU A 676 -4.48 -15.93 5.54
C LEU A 676 -5.54 -17.06 5.53
N PRO A 677 -6.76 -16.84 5.01
CA PRO A 677 -7.75 -17.91 4.92
C PRO A 677 -7.30 -18.99 3.92
N PRO A 678 -7.78 -20.24 4.07
CA PRO A 678 -7.58 -21.27 3.05
C PRO A 678 -8.09 -20.81 1.68
N PRO A 679 -7.40 -21.14 0.56
CA PRO A 679 -7.85 -20.76 -0.76
C PRO A 679 -9.25 -21.27 -1.06
N GLN A 680 -10.08 -20.44 -1.70
CA GLN A 680 -11.39 -20.91 -2.16
C GLN A 680 -11.24 -21.97 -3.25
N VAL A 681 -12.18 -22.91 -3.32
CA VAL A 681 -12.17 -23.95 -4.36
C VAL A 681 -12.33 -23.29 -5.75
N PRO A 682 -11.44 -23.59 -6.73
CA PRO A 682 -11.58 -23.08 -8.09
C PRO A 682 -12.94 -23.41 -8.69
N ASN A 683 -13.66 -22.37 -9.11
CA ASN A 683 -14.98 -22.49 -9.72
C ASN A 683 -14.95 -22.20 -11.22
N ALA A 684 -16.04 -22.52 -11.91
CA ALA A 684 -16.18 -22.42 -13.36
C ALA A 684 -15.07 -23.14 -14.16
N VAL A 685 -14.52 -24.24 -13.62
CA VAL A 685 -13.56 -25.11 -14.31
C VAL A 685 -14.21 -25.66 -15.58
N SER A 686 -13.59 -25.35 -16.72
CA SER A 686 -13.97 -25.88 -18.03
C SER A 686 -12.73 -26.42 -18.76
N ALA A 687 -12.75 -27.69 -19.13
CA ALA A 687 -11.84 -28.25 -20.11
C ALA A 687 -12.46 -28.16 -21.52
N SER A 688 -11.65 -28.27 -22.57
CA SER A 688 -12.10 -28.11 -23.95
C SER A 688 -12.45 -29.44 -24.61
N ASP A 689 -13.71 -29.59 -25.03
CA ASP A 689 -14.16 -30.69 -25.88
C ASP A 689 -13.82 -30.42 -27.36
N GLY A 690 -12.97 -31.25 -27.97
CA GLY A 690 -12.81 -31.33 -29.43
C GLY A 690 -12.42 -30.01 -30.13
N SER A 691 -11.73 -29.08 -29.44
CA SER A 691 -11.45 -27.75 -29.99
C SER A 691 -10.02 -27.54 -30.53
N SER A 692 -9.15 -28.54 -30.36
CA SER A 692 -7.74 -28.54 -30.73
C SER A 692 -7.25 -29.98 -30.82
N THR A 693 -6.47 -30.32 -31.84
CA THR A 693 -5.81 -31.64 -31.97
C THR A 693 -4.54 -31.73 -31.12
N SER A 694 -4.02 -30.60 -30.62
CA SER A 694 -2.72 -30.53 -29.93
C SER A 694 -2.82 -30.48 -28.41
N TYR A 695 -3.89 -29.93 -27.84
CA TYR A 695 -4.06 -29.75 -26.39
C TYR A 695 -5.53 -29.78 -25.96
N VAL A 696 -5.79 -30.21 -24.72
CA VAL A 696 -7.02 -29.85 -24.00
C VAL A 696 -6.73 -28.56 -23.23
N ARG A 697 -7.52 -27.50 -23.43
CA ARG A 697 -7.40 -26.27 -22.65
C ARG A 697 -8.33 -26.34 -21.44
N ILE A 698 -7.76 -26.32 -20.25
CA ILE A 698 -8.46 -26.18 -18.98
C ILE A 698 -8.40 -24.70 -18.58
N SER A 699 -9.52 -24.12 -18.14
CA SER A 699 -9.57 -22.75 -17.60
C SER A 699 -10.56 -22.64 -16.46
N TRP A 700 -10.32 -21.73 -15.52
CA TRP A 700 -11.12 -21.53 -14.31
C TRP A 700 -11.24 -20.04 -13.94
N ALA A 701 -12.10 -19.71 -12.98
CA ALA A 701 -12.13 -18.39 -12.36
C ALA A 701 -11.01 -18.24 -11.31
N ILE A 702 -10.55 -17.01 -11.05
CA ILE A 702 -9.66 -16.71 -9.92
C ILE A 702 -10.35 -17.16 -8.62
N ALA A 703 -9.64 -17.94 -7.81
CA ALA A 703 -10.05 -18.25 -6.45
C ALA A 703 -9.52 -17.18 -5.48
N ASN A 704 -10.34 -16.75 -4.53
CA ASN A 704 -9.89 -15.83 -3.49
C ASN A 704 -8.83 -16.50 -2.60
N TYR A 705 -7.85 -15.71 -2.18
CA TYR A 705 -6.67 -16.11 -1.39
C TYR A 705 -5.75 -17.15 -2.07
N ALA A 706 -5.90 -17.40 -3.37
CA ALA A 706 -5.04 -18.33 -4.13
C ALA A 706 -3.79 -17.62 -4.69
N TYR A 707 -2.63 -18.24 -4.49
CA TYR A 707 -1.33 -17.78 -5.01
C TYR A 707 -0.92 -18.62 -6.24
N SER A 708 -1.30 -19.91 -6.26
CA SER A 708 -1.14 -20.80 -7.41
C SER A 708 -2.26 -21.85 -7.46
N TYR A 709 -2.23 -22.69 -8.49
CA TYR A 709 -3.20 -23.75 -8.76
C TYR A 709 -2.49 -25.04 -9.14
N GLU A 710 -2.96 -26.16 -8.61
CA GLU A 710 -2.61 -27.52 -9.06
C GLU A 710 -3.66 -28.00 -10.07
N ILE A 711 -3.24 -28.56 -11.20
CA ILE A 711 -4.11 -29.22 -12.17
C ILE A 711 -3.94 -30.72 -12.03
N TRP A 712 -5.06 -31.43 -11.84
CA TRP A 712 -5.14 -32.87 -11.69
C TRP A 712 -6.02 -33.47 -12.79
N ARG A 713 -5.66 -34.68 -13.25
CA ARG A 713 -6.33 -35.40 -14.35
C ARG A 713 -6.64 -36.84 -13.97
N ASN A 714 -7.80 -37.34 -14.39
CA ASN A 714 -8.20 -38.75 -14.29
C ASN A 714 -9.00 -39.16 -15.55
N SER A 715 -9.04 -40.45 -15.90
CA SER A 715 -9.90 -40.97 -16.97
C SER A 715 -11.36 -41.17 -16.52
N VAL A 716 -11.59 -41.24 -15.21
CA VAL A 716 -12.94 -41.25 -14.59
C VAL A 716 -13.22 -39.95 -13.84
N ASN A 717 -14.50 -39.60 -13.66
CA ASN A 717 -14.89 -38.39 -12.91
C ASN A 717 -14.77 -38.59 -11.39
N SER A 718 -13.55 -38.83 -10.91
CA SER A 718 -13.21 -39.02 -9.51
C SER A 718 -11.87 -38.37 -9.19
N THR A 719 -11.77 -37.75 -8.01
CA THR A 719 -10.49 -37.27 -7.46
C THR A 719 -9.63 -38.43 -6.93
N SER A 720 -10.25 -39.54 -6.56
CA SER A 720 -9.53 -40.77 -6.18
C SER A 720 -8.86 -41.39 -7.41
N GLY A 721 -7.54 -41.53 -7.37
CA GLY A 721 -6.73 -41.98 -8.51
C GLY A 721 -6.42 -40.88 -9.54
N ALA A 722 -6.79 -39.62 -9.30
CA ALA A 722 -6.33 -38.52 -10.14
C ALA A 722 -4.82 -38.29 -9.95
N SER A 723 -4.13 -37.89 -11.03
CA SER A 723 -2.70 -37.54 -11.01
C SER A 723 -2.52 -36.04 -11.25
N MET A 724 -1.63 -35.39 -10.48
CA MET A 724 -1.24 -34.00 -10.74
C MET A 724 -0.41 -33.94 -12.02
N ILE A 725 -0.76 -33.03 -12.93
CA ILE A 725 -0.08 -32.85 -14.23
C ILE A 725 0.68 -31.53 -14.34
N ALA A 726 0.30 -30.50 -13.55
CA ALA A 726 0.98 -29.21 -13.52
C ALA A 726 0.64 -28.39 -12.27
N THR A 727 1.49 -27.40 -11.98
CA THR A 727 1.21 -26.29 -11.05
C THR A 727 1.43 -24.97 -11.79
N THR A 728 0.59 -23.96 -11.58
CA THR A 728 0.68 -22.66 -12.27
C THR A 728 0.06 -21.51 -11.46
N SER A 729 0.50 -20.27 -11.67
CA SER A 729 -0.18 -19.07 -11.17
C SER A 729 -1.27 -18.53 -12.11
N SER A 730 -1.33 -19.03 -13.35
CA SER A 730 -2.34 -18.62 -14.35
C SER A 730 -3.68 -19.35 -14.14
N THR A 731 -4.79 -18.75 -14.59
CA THR A 731 -6.13 -19.37 -14.50
C THR A 731 -6.48 -20.25 -15.70
N SER A 732 -5.47 -20.77 -16.39
CA SER A 732 -5.61 -21.72 -17.50
C SER A 732 -4.34 -22.54 -17.71
N TYR A 733 -4.51 -23.77 -18.21
CA TYR A 733 -3.44 -24.69 -18.57
C TYR A 733 -3.82 -25.46 -19.84
N ASP A 734 -2.83 -25.78 -20.68
CA ASP A 734 -2.99 -26.58 -21.90
C ASP A 734 -2.35 -27.96 -21.71
N ASP A 735 -3.16 -29.00 -21.51
CA ASP A 735 -2.67 -30.37 -21.46
C ASP A 735 -2.46 -30.91 -22.87
N THR A 736 -1.21 -30.91 -23.31
CA THR A 736 -0.75 -31.46 -24.58
C THR A 736 -0.63 -32.99 -24.56
N THR A 737 -0.55 -33.61 -23.38
CA THR A 737 -0.01 -34.97 -23.16
C THR A 737 -1.01 -36.10 -23.32
N THR A 738 -2.30 -35.79 -23.44
CA THR A 738 -3.36 -36.78 -23.67
C THR A 738 -3.31 -37.43 -25.06
N PRO A 739 -3.92 -38.61 -25.27
CA PRO A 739 -4.28 -39.09 -26.61
C PRO A 739 -5.36 -38.23 -27.29
N ALA A 740 -5.60 -38.46 -28.58
CA ALA A 740 -6.69 -37.81 -29.33
C ALA A 740 -8.00 -38.61 -29.20
N GLY A 741 -9.14 -37.93 -29.07
CA GLY A 741 -10.45 -38.55 -28.90
C GLY A 741 -10.76 -39.13 -27.50
N GLU A 742 -9.76 -39.32 -26.63
CA GLU A 742 -9.96 -39.82 -25.27
C GLU A 742 -10.46 -38.73 -24.31
N ILE A 743 -11.50 -39.05 -23.53
CA ILE A 743 -12.11 -38.15 -22.54
C ILE A 743 -11.38 -38.28 -21.20
N PHE A 744 -10.85 -37.16 -20.71
CA PHE A 744 -10.31 -37.03 -19.36
C PHE A 744 -11.11 -36.03 -18.55
N TYR A 745 -11.16 -36.24 -17.22
CA TYR A 745 -11.74 -35.33 -16.25
C TYR A 745 -10.64 -34.57 -15.54
N TYR A 746 -10.78 -33.24 -15.52
CA TYR A 746 -9.82 -32.32 -14.95
C TYR A 746 -10.39 -31.68 -13.68
N PHE A 747 -9.55 -31.64 -12.65
CA PHE A 747 -9.84 -31.06 -11.35
C PHE A 747 -8.76 -30.02 -11.04
N VAL A 748 -9.13 -28.92 -10.38
CA VAL A 748 -8.20 -27.86 -10.02
C VAL A 748 -8.27 -27.62 -8.51
N ARG A 749 -7.13 -27.50 -7.85
CA ARG A 749 -7.01 -27.03 -6.46
C ARG A 749 -6.31 -25.66 -6.45
N ALA A 750 -6.69 -24.78 -5.55
CA ALA A 750 -6.00 -23.52 -5.30
C ALA A 750 -5.07 -23.66 -4.09
N VAL A 751 -3.86 -23.10 -4.17
CA VAL A 751 -2.81 -23.18 -3.14
C VAL A 751 -2.44 -21.78 -2.67
N ASN A 752 -2.17 -21.63 -1.38
CA ASN A 752 -1.39 -20.54 -0.81
C ASN A 752 -0.39 -21.10 0.22
N PRO A 753 0.51 -20.30 0.84
CA PRO A 753 1.53 -20.81 1.75
C PRO A 753 0.96 -21.60 2.95
N GLU A 754 -0.21 -21.20 3.45
CA GLU A 754 -0.84 -21.79 4.65
C GLU A 754 -1.64 -23.07 4.34
N ALA A 755 -2.28 -23.14 3.17
CA ALA A 755 -3.25 -24.18 2.87
C ALA A 755 -3.50 -24.41 1.38
N THR A 756 -4.11 -25.55 1.08
CA THR A 756 -4.62 -25.89 -0.25
C THR A 756 -6.12 -26.18 -0.18
N SER A 757 -6.88 -25.71 -1.17
CA SER A 757 -8.31 -25.97 -1.28
C SER A 757 -8.62 -27.46 -1.48
N ALA A 758 -9.88 -27.82 -1.21
CA ALA A 758 -10.47 -29.02 -1.81
C ALA A 758 -10.45 -28.93 -3.35
N TYR A 759 -10.56 -30.07 -4.02
CA TYR A 759 -10.69 -30.14 -5.47
C TYR A 759 -11.94 -29.42 -5.97
N SER A 760 -11.86 -28.80 -7.14
CA SER A 760 -13.03 -28.41 -7.91
C SER A 760 -13.92 -29.61 -8.24
N ASN A 761 -15.16 -29.33 -8.69
CA ASN A 761 -15.89 -30.32 -9.48
C ASN A 761 -15.06 -30.67 -10.73
N GLY A 762 -15.06 -31.95 -11.11
CA GLY A 762 -14.39 -32.43 -12.31
C GLY A 762 -15.11 -31.98 -13.58
N ASN A 763 -14.35 -31.59 -14.61
CA ASN A 763 -14.90 -31.26 -15.92
C ASN A 763 -14.22 -32.08 -17.03
N SER A 764 -15.02 -32.61 -17.96
CA SER A 764 -14.54 -33.43 -19.08
C SER A 764 -13.91 -32.57 -20.17
N GLY A 765 -12.84 -33.09 -20.80
CA GLY A 765 -12.30 -32.55 -22.04
C GLY A 765 -11.47 -33.58 -22.80
N TYR A 766 -11.36 -33.41 -24.12
CA TYR A 766 -10.66 -34.32 -25.03
C TYR A 766 -10.09 -33.54 -26.22
N LYS A 767 -8.95 -34.00 -26.75
CA LYS A 767 -8.38 -33.44 -27.98
C LYS A 767 -9.17 -33.90 -29.19
N ASP A 768 -9.34 -33.02 -30.17
CA ASP A 768 -9.95 -33.36 -31.44
C ASP A 768 -9.11 -34.42 -32.18
N ILE A 769 -9.77 -35.23 -33.00
CA ILE A 769 -9.13 -36.29 -33.78
C ILE A 769 -8.55 -35.64 -35.05
N PRO A 770 -7.24 -35.67 -35.29
CA PRO A 770 -6.69 -35.15 -36.54
C PRO A 770 -7.12 -36.03 -37.73
N PRO A 771 -7.10 -35.49 -38.97
CA PRO A 771 -7.07 -36.33 -40.17
C PRO A 771 -5.92 -37.34 -40.10
N PRO A 772 -6.03 -38.52 -40.73
CA PRO A 772 -5.00 -39.55 -40.61
C PRO A 772 -3.67 -39.11 -41.25
N ALA A 773 -2.58 -39.76 -40.85
CA ALA A 773 -1.30 -39.58 -41.52
C ALA A 773 -1.34 -40.09 -42.98
N THR A 774 -0.44 -39.58 -43.82
CA THR A 774 -0.25 -40.08 -45.19
C THR A 774 0.18 -41.56 -45.17
N PRO A 775 -0.48 -42.47 -45.91
CA PRO A 775 -0.03 -43.85 -46.06
C PRO A 775 1.38 -43.96 -46.63
N THR A 776 2.15 -44.93 -46.12
CA THR A 776 3.53 -45.20 -46.51
C THR A 776 3.71 -46.66 -46.93
N GLY A 777 4.82 -46.94 -47.63
CA GLY A 777 5.11 -48.29 -48.12
C GLY A 777 4.11 -48.79 -49.16
N VAL A 778 3.64 -47.90 -50.04
CA VAL A 778 2.78 -48.29 -51.18
C VAL A 778 3.62 -49.10 -52.17
N VAL A 779 3.16 -50.31 -52.50
CA VAL A 779 3.78 -51.21 -53.48
C VAL A 779 2.69 -51.74 -54.40
N ALA A 780 2.92 -51.69 -55.71
CA ALA A 780 2.10 -52.31 -56.73
C ALA A 780 2.91 -53.37 -57.51
N SER A 781 2.23 -54.36 -58.09
CA SER A 781 2.89 -55.47 -58.80
C SER A 781 3.17 -55.15 -60.27
N ASP A 782 4.40 -55.40 -60.71
CA ASP A 782 4.80 -55.34 -62.13
C ASP A 782 4.73 -56.73 -62.78
N GLY A 783 3.80 -56.94 -63.72
CA GLY A 783 3.77 -58.11 -64.62
C GLY A 783 3.47 -59.47 -63.98
N ILE A 784 3.06 -59.54 -62.70
CA ILE A 784 2.89 -60.81 -61.97
C ILE A 784 1.63 -61.59 -62.39
N SER A 785 0.54 -60.89 -62.71
CA SER A 785 -0.76 -61.47 -63.06
C SER A 785 -1.26 -60.89 -64.38
N ASN A 786 -1.93 -61.70 -65.20
CA ASN A 786 -2.61 -61.24 -66.42
C ASN A 786 -4.08 -60.83 -66.16
N GLN A 787 -4.55 -60.90 -64.90
CA GLN A 787 -5.92 -60.53 -64.52
C GLN A 787 -5.98 -59.23 -63.70
N TYR A 788 -4.97 -58.94 -62.88
CA TYR A 788 -4.96 -57.78 -61.98
C TYR A 788 -3.54 -57.24 -61.73
N THR A 789 -3.47 -56.01 -61.23
CA THR A 789 -2.33 -55.50 -60.45
C THR A 789 -2.65 -55.61 -58.96
N GLU A 790 -1.79 -56.23 -58.17
CA GLU A 790 -1.93 -56.23 -56.70
C GLU A 790 -1.28 -54.96 -56.13
N VAL A 791 -1.95 -54.30 -55.18
CA VAL A 791 -1.51 -53.03 -54.57
C VAL A 791 -1.63 -53.15 -53.05
N SER A 792 -0.59 -52.80 -52.31
CA SER A 792 -0.52 -52.90 -50.84
C SER A 792 0.11 -51.67 -50.20
N TRP A 793 -0.13 -51.44 -48.90
CA TRP A 793 0.38 -50.29 -48.14
C TRP A 793 0.46 -50.57 -46.63
N SER A 794 1.11 -49.68 -45.86
CA SER A 794 1.17 -49.77 -44.39
C SER A 794 -0.10 -49.25 -43.73
N SER A 795 -0.54 -49.87 -42.63
CA SER A 795 -1.71 -49.41 -41.87
C SER A 795 -1.45 -48.06 -41.18
N VAL A 796 -2.49 -47.22 -41.12
CA VAL A 796 -2.43 -45.86 -40.58
C VAL A 796 -3.29 -45.72 -39.33
N ALA A 797 -2.69 -45.27 -38.23
CA ALA A 797 -3.42 -44.98 -37.00
C ALA A 797 -4.47 -43.86 -37.19
N LEU A 798 -5.61 -43.99 -36.51
CA LEU A 798 -6.79 -43.09 -36.61
C LEU A 798 -7.47 -43.04 -38.00
N ALA A 799 -7.10 -43.92 -38.94
CA ALA A 799 -7.85 -44.12 -40.18
C ALA A 799 -9.14 -44.94 -39.94
N ALA A 800 -10.23 -44.52 -40.57
CA ALA A 800 -11.45 -45.32 -40.75
C ALA A 800 -11.39 -46.17 -42.03
N GLY A 801 -10.60 -45.75 -43.02
CA GLY A 801 -10.36 -46.48 -44.26
C GLY A 801 -9.35 -45.82 -45.19
N TYR A 802 -9.23 -46.35 -46.41
CA TYR A 802 -8.34 -45.86 -47.46
C TYR A 802 -9.06 -45.67 -48.80
N TYR A 803 -8.60 -44.71 -49.59
CA TYR A 803 -8.88 -44.58 -51.02
C TYR A 803 -7.62 -44.95 -51.81
N VAL A 804 -7.75 -45.83 -52.80
CA VAL A 804 -6.69 -46.21 -53.75
C VAL A 804 -7.06 -45.69 -55.13
N LEU A 805 -6.19 -44.89 -55.72
CA LEU A 805 -6.34 -44.31 -57.07
C LEU A 805 -5.28 -44.87 -58.01
N ARG A 806 -5.62 -44.96 -59.30
CA ARG A 806 -4.73 -45.32 -60.42
C ARG A 806 -4.73 -44.21 -61.49
N ASN A 807 -3.56 -43.87 -62.03
CA ASN A 807 -3.41 -42.93 -63.13
C ASN A 807 -2.32 -43.42 -64.12
N THR A 808 -2.39 -43.07 -65.41
CA THR A 808 -1.29 -43.30 -66.37
C THR A 808 -0.17 -42.28 -66.23
N THR A 809 -0.43 -41.16 -65.55
CA THR A 809 0.55 -40.12 -65.21
C THR A 809 0.94 -40.20 -63.73
N ASN A 810 2.13 -39.69 -63.38
CA ASN A 810 2.55 -39.60 -61.97
C ASN A 810 1.89 -38.40 -61.27
N SER A 811 0.57 -38.47 -61.13
CA SER A 811 -0.25 -37.51 -60.37
C SER A 811 -1.51 -38.18 -59.84
N ALA A 812 -1.89 -37.87 -58.60
CA ALA A 812 -3.19 -38.27 -58.07
C ALA A 812 -4.36 -37.43 -58.65
N ALA A 813 -4.08 -36.29 -59.29
CA ALA A 813 -5.09 -35.46 -59.93
C ALA A 813 -5.59 -36.13 -61.22
N GLY A 814 -6.91 -36.26 -61.36
CA GLY A 814 -7.54 -37.00 -62.47
C GLY A 814 -7.44 -38.53 -62.37
N GLY A 815 -6.83 -39.08 -61.31
CA GLY A 815 -6.70 -40.52 -61.12
C GLY A 815 -8.04 -41.22 -60.85
N THR A 816 -8.26 -42.36 -61.48
CA THR A 816 -9.44 -43.22 -61.29
C THR A 816 -9.40 -43.85 -59.91
N LEU A 817 -10.49 -43.72 -59.14
CA LEU A 817 -10.67 -44.47 -57.88
C LEU A 817 -10.86 -45.96 -58.20
N VAL A 818 -9.90 -46.80 -57.79
CA VAL A 818 -9.95 -48.25 -58.02
C VAL A 818 -10.46 -49.02 -56.80
N ALA A 819 -10.27 -48.48 -55.59
CA ALA A 819 -10.87 -49.04 -54.37
C ALA A 819 -11.11 -47.99 -53.28
N GLN A 820 -12.20 -48.16 -52.53
CA GLN A 820 -12.37 -47.58 -51.20
C GLN A 820 -12.60 -48.73 -50.23
N VAL A 821 -11.82 -48.80 -49.14
CA VAL A 821 -11.81 -49.94 -48.21
C VAL A 821 -11.70 -49.49 -46.75
N ASP A 822 -12.18 -50.31 -45.83
CA ASP A 822 -12.12 -50.08 -44.38
C ASP A 822 -10.67 -50.18 -43.83
N SER A 823 -10.43 -49.63 -42.63
CA SER A 823 -9.08 -49.48 -42.07
C SER A 823 -8.31 -50.77 -41.79
N SER A 824 -9.00 -51.91 -41.74
CA SER A 824 -8.43 -53.26 -41.62
C SER A 824 -7.86 -53.82 -42.93
N ILE A 825 -8.15 -53.19 -44.07
CA ILE A 825 -7.69 -53.63 -45.39
C ILE A 825 -6.47 -52.81 -45.81
N THR A 826 -5.36 -53.50 -46.07
CA THR A 826 -4.08 -52.91 -46.46
C THR A 826 -3.55 -53.41 -47.81
N SER A 827 -4.37 -54.14 -48.57
CA SER A 827 -4.11 -54.50 -49.96
C SER A 827 -5.41 -54.69 -50.76
N ILE A 828 -5.33 -54.50 -52.09
CA ILE A 828 -6.40 -54.75 -53.07
C ILE A 828 -5.81 -55.33 -54.36
N GLN A 829 -6.68 -55.95 -55.17
CA GLN A 829 -6.38 -56.38 -56.53
C GLN A 829 -7.20 -55.51 -57.50
N ASP A 830 -6.51 -54.81 -58.41
CA ASP A 830 -7.12 -53.97 -59.43
C ASP A 830 -7.15 -54.70 -60.77
N PHE A 831 -8.36 -55.09 -61.19
CA PHE A 831 -8.64 -55.81 -62.44
C PHE A 831 -8.85 -54.87 -63.64
N GLY A 832 -9.00 -53.56 -63.41
CA GLY A 832 -9.47 -52.59 -64.41
C GLY A 832 -8.37 -51.94 -65.27
N GLY A 833 -7.12 -52.41 -65.19
CA GLY A 833 -5.99 -51.94 -66.00
C GLY A 833 -5.79 -52.79 -67.26
N ALA A 834 -5.43 -52.16 -68.38
CA ALA A 834 -5.09 -52.88 -69.62
C ALA A 834 -3.75 -53.63 -69.48
N GLY A 835 -3.55 -54.70 -70.27
CA GLY A 835 -2.29 -55.43 -70.29
C GLY A 835 -1.11 -54.55 -70.72
N GLY A 836 0.02 -54.66 -70.03
CA GLY A 836 1.29 -53.98 -70.38
C GLY A 836 1.33 -52.46 -70.13
N VAL A 837 0.21 -51.82 -69.75
CA VAL A 837 0.17 -50.38 -69.47
C VAL A 837 0.67 -50.11 -68.05
N VAL A 838 1.74 -49.32 -67.93
CA VAL A 838 2.26 -48.85 -66.63
C VAL A 838 1.31 -47.81 -66.05
N TYR A 839 0.87 -48.06 -64.81
CA TYR A 839 0.08 -47.11 -64.04
C TYR A 839 0.78 -46.73 -62.73
N TYR A 840 0.50 -45.53 -62.25
CA TYR A 840 0.90 -45.01 -60.94
C TYR A 840 -0.26 -45.16 -59.95
N TYR A 841 0.00 -45.83 -58.82
CA TYR A 841 -0.95 -46.06 -57.75
C TYR A 841 -0.69 -45.13 -56.56
N PHE A 842 -1.77 -44.52 -56.05
CA PHE A 842 -1.75 -43.56 -54.95
C PHE A 842 -2.73 -43.98 -53.87
N VAL A 843 -2.31 -44.00 -52.60
CA VAL A 843 -3.17 -44.32 -51.46
C VAL A 843 -3.29 -43.11 -50.53
N ARG A 844 -4.50 -42.82 -50.06
CA ARG A 844 -4.74 -41.89 -48.93
C ARG A 844 -5.63 -42.52 -47.88
N ALA A 845 -5.37 -42.25 -46.62
CA ALA A 845 -6.24 -42.64 -45.51
C ALA A 845 -7.34 -41.59 -45.29
N PHE A 846 -8.47 -41.99 -44.69
CA PHE A 846 -9.56 -41.08 -44.32
C PHE A 846 -10.17 -41.44 -42.97
N ASN A 847 -10.75 -40.45 -42.28
CA ASN A 847 -11.61 -40.62 -41.10
C ASN A 847 -12.73 -39.57 -41.09
N GLU A 848 -13.55 -39.51 -40.04
CA GLU A 848 -14.67 -38.54 -39.95
C GLU A 848 -14.20 -37.07 -39.95
N ASN A 849 -12.94 -36.79 -39.56
CA ASN A 849 -12.36 -35.46 -39.47
C ASN A 849 -11.65 -35.03 -40.77
N GLY A 850 -11.29 -35.95 -41.67
CA GLY A 850 -10.78 -35.62 -43.01
C GLY A 850 -10.01 -36.73 -43.73
N ASN A 851 -9.43 -36.37 -44.88
CA ASN A 851 -8.49 -37.20 -45.63
C ASN A 851 -7.04 -36.83 -45.26
N SER A 852 -6.13 -37.80 -45.33
CA SER A 852 -4.71 -37.53 -45.45
C SER A 852 -4.36 -36.96 -46.82
N ASN A 853 -3.12 -36.49 -46.99
CA ASN A 853 -2.53 -36.36 -48.33
C ASN A 853 -2.42 -37.75 -48.99
N PHE A 854 -2.26 -37.76 -50.32
CA PHE A 854 -1.87 -38.98 -51.03
C PHE A 854 -0.42 -39.38 -50.71
N SER A 855 -0.17 -40.67 -50.74
CA SER A 855 1.17 -41.28 -50.71
C SER A 855 2.05 -40.79 -51.86
N ALA A 856 3.35 -41.09 -51.78
CA ALA A 856 4.15 -41.23 -52.99
C ALA A 856 3.52 -42.30 -53.91
N SER A 857 3.68 -42.13 -55.22
CA SER A 857 3.26 -43.12 -56.21
C SER A 857 4.07 -44.40 -56.13
N ASN A 858 3.48 -45.54 -56.45
CA ASN A 858 4.24 -46.69 -56.91
C ASN A 858 3.74 -47.16 -58.29
N THR A 859 4.64 -47.62 -59.15
CA THR A 859 4.29 -48.14 -60.48
C THR A 859 3.82 -49.59 -60.39
N GLY A 860 2.83 -49.95 -61.20
CA GLY A 860 2.38 -51.32 -61.37
C GLY A 860 1.72 -51.53 -62.73
N TYR A 861 1.81 -52.74 -63.29
CA TYR A 861 1.14 -53.11 -64.51
C TYR A 861 0.72 -54.59 -64.53
N ARG A 862 -0.35 -54.88 -65.27
CA ARG A 862 -0.85 -56.23 -65.54
C ARG A 862 -0.05 -56.86 -66.68
N LEU A 863 0.25 -58.16 -66.60
CA LEU A 863 0.86 -58.90 -67.70
C LEU A 863 -0.07 -58.90 -68.94
N VAL A 864 0.51 -58.80 -70.14
CA VAL A 864 -0.24 -58.96 -71.40
C VAL A 864 -0.62 -60.43 -71.58
N ALA A 865 -1.87 -60.71 -71.97
CA ALA A 865 -2.32 -62.06 -72.30
C ALA A 865 -2.28 -62.29 -73.82
N PRO A 866 -2.05 -63.53 -74.30
CA PRO A 866 -2.36 -63.89 -75.69
C PRO A 866 -3.84 -63.63 -75.98
N PRO A 867 -4.24 -63.26 -77.22
CA PRO A 867 -5.62 -62.93 -77.51
C PRO A 867 -6.54 -64.16 -77.42
N THR A 868 -7.83 -63.91 -77.19
CA THR A 868 -8.86 -64.93 -77.31
C THR A 868 -8.99 -65.40 -78.76
N THR A 869 -9.28 -66.69 -78.97
CA THR A 869 -9.59 -67.25 -80.31
C THR A 869 -10.74 -66.49 -80.98
N PRO A 870 -10.63 -66.14 -82.27
CA PRO A 870 -11.70 -65.51 -83.03
C PRO A 870 -12.98 -66.35 -83.05
N THR A 871 -14.12 -65.67 -82.96
CA THR A 871 -15.46 -66.29 -82.91
C THR A 871 -16.34 -65.77 -84.04
N ASN A 872 -17.51 -66.37 -84.23
CA ASN A 872 -18.43 -66.06 -85.32
C ASN A 872 -17.76 -66.11 -86.70
N VAL A 873 -16.82 -67.06 -86.91
CA VAL A 873 -16.22 -67.26 -88.22
C VAL A 873 -17.28 -67.80 -89.16
N THR A 874 -17.57 -67.07 -90.24
CA THR A 874 -18.51 -67.43 -91.29
C THR A 874 -17.84 -67.41 -92.65
N ALA A 875 -18.29 -68.26 -93.56
CA ALA A 875 -17.83 -68.33 -94.95
C ALA A 875 -19.04 -68.45 -95.87
N THR A 876 -19.03 -67.77 -97.02
CA THR A 876 -20.17 -67.68 -97.92
C THR A 876 -20.39 -68.95 -98.75
N ARG A 877 -21.63 -69.15 -99.24
CA ARG A 877 -22.09 -70.43 -99.81
C ARG A 877 -23.02 -70.18 -100.99
N ALA A 878 -22.49 -70.27 -102.21
CA ALA A 878 -23.18 -69.87 -103.43
C ALA A 878 -23.78 -68.45 -103.32
N GLU A 879 -23.03 -67.54 -102.69
CA GLU A 879 -23.33 -66.10 -102.60
C GLU A 879 -22.55 -65.30 -103.66
N PHE A 880 -21.54 -65.93 -104.27
CA PHE A 880 -20.72 -65.38 -105.35
C PHE A 880 -20.33 -66.51 -106.32
N GLU A 881 -20.20 -66.14 -107.60
CA GLU A 881 -19.79 -67.00 -108.72
C GLU A 881 -18.26 -67.28 -108.75
N ASN A 882 -17.45 -66.48 -108.07
CA ASN A 882 -15.99 -66.43 -108.27
C ASN A 882 -15.12 -66.44 -107.00
N ALA A 883 -15.70 -66.34 -105.80
CA ALA A 883 -14.93 -66.26 -104.54
C ALA A 883 -15.72 -66.74 -103.31
N ILE A 884 -15.01 -67.03 -102.21
CA ILE A 884 -15.64 -67.22 -100.89
C ILE A 884 -15.22 -66.06 -99.98
N ARG A 885 -16.19 -65.27 -99.49
CA ARG A 885 -15.96 -64.26 -98.44
C ARG A 885 -15.94 -64.96 -97.08
N VAL A 886 -15.01 -64.56 -96.22
CA VAL A 886 -14.81 -65.10 -94.87
C VAL A 886 -14.78 -63.93 -93.88
N ASP A 887 -15.65 -63.97 -92.88
CA ASP A 887 -15.87 -62.92 -91.87
C ASP A 887 -15.67 -63.49 -90.46
N TRP A 888 -15.21 -62.69 -89.49
CA TRP A 888 -15.15 -63.08 -88.07
C TRP A 888 -15.31 -61.90 -87.11
N ALA A 889 -15.52 -62.18 -85.82
CA ALA A 889 -15.54 -61.15 -84.78
C ALA A 889 -14.13 -60.75 -84.34
N GLU A 890 -13.90 -59.45 -84.15
CA GLU A 890 -12.64 -58.91 -83.61
C GLU A 890 -12.35 -59.40 -82.19
N THR A 891 -11.06 -59.56 -81.87
CA THR A 891 -10.60 -60.02 -80.55
C THR A 891 -9.75 -58.96 -79.83
N SER A 892 -10.03 -58.72 -78.56
CA SER A 892 -9.34 -57.68 -77.76
C SER A 892 -7.83 -57.92 -77.62
N GLU A 893 -7.05 -56.84 -77.50
CA GLU A 893 -5.58 -56.87 -77.39
C GLU A 893 -4.87 -57.58 -78.58
N THR A 894 -5.51 -57.72 -79.75
CA THR A 894 -4.96 -58.37 -80.98
C THR A 894 -4.22 -57.38 -81.89
N THR A 895 -3.17 -57.84 -82.58
CA THR A 895 -2.44 -57.07 -83.62
C THR A 895 -2.48 -57.67 -85.03
N GLN A 896 -2.75 -58.98 -85.17
CA GLN A 896 -2.84 -59.66 -86.47
C GLN A 896 -3.74 -60.91 -86.39
N TYR A 897 -4.40 -61.25 -87.50
CA TYR A 897 -5.10 -62.51 -87.71
C TYR A 897 -4.41 -63.36 -88.79
N TYR A 898 -4.59 -64.67 -88.71
CA TYR A 898 -4.08 -65.66 -89.66
C TYR A 898 -5.26 -66.47 -90.20
N VAL A 899 -5.42 -66.51 -91.53
CA VAL A 899 -6.53 -67.20 -92.22
C VAL A 899 -6.03 -68.50 -92.81
N TYR A 900 -6.60 -69.63 -92.40
CA TYR A 900 -6.25 -70.97 -92.88
C TYR A 900 -7.42 -71.58 -93.67
N ARG A 901 -7.13 -72.44 -94.65
CA ARG A 901 -8.11 -73.15 -95.49
C ARG A 901 -7.79 -74.64 -95.57
N SER A 902 -8.80 -75.49 -95.49
CA SER A 902 -8.74 -76.93 -95.80
C SER A 902 -9.90 -77.35 -96.71
N SER A 903 -9.80 -78.54 -97.31
CA SER A 903 -10.94 -79.28 -97.89
C SER A 903 -11.66 -80.18 -96.88
N GLU A 904 -11.13 -80.33 -95.67
CA GLU A 904 -11.69 -81.12 -94.58
C GLU A 904 -11.99 -80.22 -93.37
N ASN A 905 -12.96 -80.59 -92.53
CA ASN A 905 -13.31 -79.79 -91.34
C ASN A 905 -12.38 -80.10 -90.14
N ASP A 906 -11.08 -80.09 -90.40
CA ASP A 906 -10.02 -80.39 -89.44
C ASP A 906 -8.94 -79.29 -89.47
N PRO A 907 -8.74 -78.53 -88.39
CA PRO A 907 -7.73 -77.46 -88.34
C PRO A 907 -6.29 -77.97 -88.50
N ASP A 908 -5.98 -79.23 -88.15
CA ASP A 908 -4.63 -79.80 -88.30
C ASP A 908 -4.29 -80.08 -89.77
N THR A 909 -5.30 -80.11 -90.66
CA THR A 909 -5.13 -80.21 -92.12
C THR A 909 -5.07 -78.83 -92.82
N ALA A 910 -5.34 -77.74 -92.11
CA ALA A 910 -5.56 -76.44 -92.71
C ALA A 910 -4.25 -75.71 -93.04
N ILE A 911 -4.16 -75.20 -94.28
CA ILE A 911 -2.98 -74.51 -94.81
C ILE A 911 -3.21 -72.99 -94.67
N LEU A 912 -2.19 -72.26 -94.20
CA LEU A 912 -2.23 -70.80 -94.13
C LEU A 912 -2.42 -70.22 -95.54
N ARG A 913 -3.44 -69.37 -95.70
CA ARG A 913 -3.72 -68.62 -96.92
C ARG A 913 -3.09 -67.23 -96.85
N GLU A 914 -3.44 -66.46 -95.81
CA GLU A 914 -3.01 -65.08 -95.66
C GLU A 914 -2.93 -64.65 -94.19
N LYS A 915 -2.17 -63.59 -93.90
CA LYS A 915 -2.24 -62.84 -92.65
C LYS A 915 -2.86 -61.46 -92.87
N VAL A 916 -3.87 -61.11 -92.09
CA VAL A 916 -4.60 -59.84 -92.23
C VAL A 916 -4.68 -59.09 -90.89
N THR A 917 -4.78 -57.77 -90.93
CA THR A 917 -5.05 -56.94 -89.75
C THR A 917 -6.55 -56.81 -89.46
N ASN A 918 -7.37 -56.91 -90.50
CA ASN A 918 -8.82 -56.69 -90.47
C ASN A 918 -9.56 -58.02 -90.25
N ASN A 919 -10.86 -57.98 -89.96
CA ASN A 919 -11.66 -59.14 -89.59
C ASN A 919 -12.41 -59.83 -90.77
N ARG A 920 -11.92 -59.64 -92.00
CA ARG A 920 -12.48 -60.17 -93.25
C ARG A 920 -11.38 -60.62 -94.21
N TYR A 921 -11.68 -61.63 -95.01
CA TYR A 921 -10.85 -62.14 -96.11
C TYR A 921 -11.75 -62.59 -97.28
N TYR A 922 -11.24 -62.55 -98.51
CA TYR A 922 -11.87 -63.17 -99.69
C TYR A 922 -10.90 -64.20 -100.27
N ASP A 923 -11.41 -65.38 -100.62
CA ASP A 923 -10.64 -66.47 -101.19
C ASP A 923 -10.99 -66.64 -102.69
N PRO A 924 -10.24 -66.01 -103.62
CA PRO A 924 -10.50 -66.11 -105.06
C PRO A 924 -10.01 -67.44 -105.67
N ASP A 925 -9.10 -68.16 -105.02
CA ASP A 925 -8.67 -69.50 -105.48
C ASP A 925 -9.68 -70.62 -105.11
N ALA A 926 -10.97 -70.28 -104.96
CA ALA A 926 -12.05 -71.19 -104.58
C ALA A 926 -12.75 -71.71 -105.84
N LEU A 927 -12.58 -73.00 -106.14
CA LEU A 927 -13.15 -73.59 -107.36
C LEU A 927 -14.68 -73.75 -107.26
N PRO A 928 -15.45 -73.42 -108.31
CA PRO A 928 -16.90 -73.69 -108.39
C PRO A 928 -17.29 -75.12 -108.01
N GLY A 929 -18.40 -75.25 -107.29
CA GLY A 929 -18.91 -76.54 -106.79
C GLY A 929 -18.02 -77.25 -105.76
N ARG A 930 -16.90 -76.68 -105.31
CA ARG A 930 -15.99 -77.30 -104.33
C ARG A 930 -16.15 -76.67 -102.94
N VAL A 931 -16.28 -77.53 -101.93
CA VAL A 931 -16.41 -77.14 -100.52
C VAL A 931 -15.04 -76.93 -99.88
N TYR A 932 -14.92 -75.85 -99.11
CA TYR A 932 -13.75 -75.50 -98.31
C TYR A 932 -14.15 -75.13 -96.87
N TYR A 933 -13.23 -75.31 -95.92
CA TYR A 933 -13.37 -74.95 -94.51
C TYR A 933 -12.29 -73.94 -94.11
N TYR A 934 -12.70 -72.83 -93.48
CA TYR A 934 -11.80 -71.75 -93.06
C TYR A 934 -11.65 -71.67 -91.54
N PHE A 935 -10.41 -71.47 -91.08
CA PHE A 935 -10.06 -71.41 -89.66
C PHE A 935 -9.22 -70.16 -89.39
N ILE A 936 -9.54 -69.41 -88.33
CA ILE A 936 -8.88 -68.14 -88.00
C ILE A 936 -8.22 -68.24 -86.62
N ARG A 937 -7.03 -67.65 -86.46
CA ARG A 937 -6.44 -67.34 -85.15
C ARG A 937 -5.92 -65.91 -85.08
N SER A 938 -5.91 -65.34 -83.89
CA SER A 938 -5.40 -64.00 -83.57
C SER A 938 -4.00 -64.08 -82.94
N GLU A 939 -3.24 -62.99 -83.01
CA GLU A 939 -1.89 -62.86 -82.45
C GLU A 939 -1.68 -61.49 -81.81
N ASN A 940 -0.89 -61.46 -80.72
CA ASN A 940 -0.27 -60.25 -80.18
C ASN A 940 1.15 -60.54 -79.64
N SER A 941 1.76 -59.56 -78.97
CA SER A 941 3.11 -59.66 -78.41
C SER A 941 3.31 -60.71 -77.32
N ALA A 942 2.23 -61.28 -76.75
CA ALA A 942 2.27 -62.41 -75.83
C ALA A 942 2.04 -63.78 -76.51
N GLY A 943 1.63 -63.81 -77.77
CA GLY A 943 1.50 -65.03 -78.59
C GLY A 943 0.22 -65.13 -79.41
N THR A 944 0.00 -66.31 -79.99
CA THR A 944 -1.20 -66.63 -80.81
C THR A 944 -2.30 -67.31 -80.01
N SER A 945 -3.56 -67.06 -80.37
CA SER A 945 -4.69 -67.89 -79.96
C SER A 945 -4.63 -69.30 -80.57
N ALA A 946 -5.49 -70.20 -80.08
CA ALA A 946 -5.86 -71.40 -80.84
C ALA A 946 -6.68 -71.02 -82.09
N LEU A 947 -6.76 -71.93 -83.07
CA LEU A 947 -7.64 -71.77 -84.23
C LEU A 947 -9.12 -71.83 -83.83
N SER A 948 -9.96 -71.16 -84.61
CA SER A 948 -11.42 -71.19 -84.51
C SER A 948 -12.00 -72.57 -84.85
N LEU A 949 -13.33 -72.70 -84.76
CA LEU A 949 -14.04 -73.75 -85.49
C LEU A 949 -14.03 -73.44 -87.01
N GLY A 950 -14.17 -74.47 -87.83
CA GLY A 950 -14.13 -74.37 -89.29
C GLY A 950 -15.42 -73.83 -89.90
N ALA A 951 -15.31 -72.74 -90.68
CA ALA A 951 -16.42 -72.16 -91.43
C ALA A 951 -16.50 -72.76 -92.84
N LEU A 952 -17.59 -73.47 -93.16
CA LEU A 952 -17.82 -74.09 -94.46
C LEU A 952 -18.33 -73.07 -95.48
N GLY A 953 -17.60 -72.88 -96.58
CA GLY A 953 -18.00 -72.11 -97.77
C GLY A 953 -17.84 -72.87 -99.09
N PHE A 954 -18.52 -72.39 -100.13
CA PHE A 954 -18.41 -72.88 -101.52
C PHE A 954 -18.95 -71.84 -102.52
N VAL A 955 -18.55 -71.97 -103.79
CA VAL A 955 -18.95 -71.11 -104.93
C VAL A 955 -20.15 -71.72 -105.68
N ALA A 956 -20.97 -70.88 -106.31
CA ALA A 956 -22.20 -71.21 -107.04
C ALA A 956 -21.97 -72.00 -108.36
N ALA A 957 -23.04 -72.15 -109.16
CA ALA A 957 -23.05 -72.82 -110.46
C ALA A 957 -24.20 -72.29 -111.34
N ALA A 958 -23.88 -71.86 -112.56
CA ALA A 958 -24.75 -71.12 -113.47
C ALA A 958 -25.97 -71.90 -114.03
N ASP A 959 -26.98 -71.15 -114.48
CA ASP A 959 -28.14 -71.60 -115.27
C ASP A 959 -27.82 -71.53 -116.80
N PRO A 960 -28.76 -71.85 -117.72
CA PRO A 960 -28.51 -71.76 -119.17
C PRO A 960 -29.71 -71.32 -120.04
N GLU A 961 -30.64 -70.47 -119.56
CA GLU A 961 -31.82 -70.03 -120.32
C GLU A 961 -32.00 -68.49 -120.42
N ASP A 962 -30.95 -67.70 -120.20
CA ASP A 962 -30.98 -66.22 -120.26
C ASP A 962 -30.32 -65.61 -121.52
N ASP A 963 -30.22 -64.27 -121.58
CA ASP A 963 -29.75 -63.51 -122.76
C ASP A 963 -28.21 -63.40 -122.94
N ALA A 964 -27.76 -62.61 -123.93
CA ALA A 964 -26.34 -62.49 -124.29
C ALA A 964 -25.48 -61.75 -123.24
N TYR A 965 -26.10 -61.06 -122.28
CA TYR A 965 -25.44 -60.22 -121.27
C TYR A 965 -25.44 -60.84 -119.85
N GLU A 966 -25.98 -62.06 -119.71
CA GLU A 966 -26.00 -62.91 -118.51
C GLU A 966 -24.72 -62.74 -117.65
N ASN A 967 -24.84 -62.01 -116.53
CA ASN A 967 -23.88 -61.68 -115.44
C ASN A 967 -24.18 -60.27 -114.87
N ASN A 968 -24.86 -59.41 -115.64
CA ASN A 968 -24.93 -57.97 -115.39
C ASN A 968 -26.12 -57.52 -114.51
N ASP A 969 -26.81 -58.45 -113.87
CA ASP A 969 -27.97 -58.28 -112.98
C ASP A 969 -27.68 -57.52 -111.67
N VAL A 970 -26.41 -57.17 -111.40
CA VAL A 970 -25.99 -56.22 -110.35
C VAL A 970 -24.89 -55.26 -110.82
N PHE A 971 -24.91 -54.02 -110.30
CA PHE A 971 -23.93 -52.95 -110.54
C PHE A 971 -22.45 -53.39 -110.49
N GLU A 972 -22.10 -54.32 -109.60
CA GLU A 972 -20.73 -54.83 -109.42
C GLU A 972 -20.21 -55.66 -110.61
N PHE A 973 -21.09 -56.04 -111.56
CA PHE A 973 -20.80 -56.82 -112.77
C PHE A 973 -21.34 -56.19 -114.07
N ALA A 974 -21.65 -54.89 -114.06
CA ALA A 974 -22.23 -54.18 -115.22
C ALA A 974 -21.45 -54.39 -116.54
N GLN A 975 -22.17 -54.73 -117.61
CA GLN A 975 -21.59 -55.12 -118.90
C GLN A 975 -20.95 -53.92 -119.63
N PRO A 976 -19.67 -53.96 -120.03
CA PRO A 976 -18.99 -52.83 -120.68
C PRO A 976 -19.36 -52.67 -122.16
N ILE A 977 -20.25 -51.70 -122.43
CA ILE A 977 -20.76 -51.33 -123.76
C ILE A 977 -20.04 -50.12 -124.38
N THR A 978 -18.88 -49.72 -123.85
CA THR A 978 -18.00 -48.66 -124.41
C THR A 978 -17.71 -48.80 -125.92
N ARG A 979 -17.88 -50.00 -126.48
CA ARG A 979 -17.66 -50.28 -127.91
C ARG A 979 -18.89 -50.16 -128.80
N ALA A 980 -20.09 -50.10 -128.21
CA ALA A 980 -21.37 -49.92 -128.89
C ALA A 980 -21.78 -48.43 -128.95
N GLU A 981 -20.81 -47.51 -128.95
CA GLU A 981 -21.12 -46.08 -128.98
C GLU A 981 -21.80 -45.72 -130.32
N ASN A 982 -22.97 -45.08 -130.26
CA ASN A 982 -23.80 -44.78 -131.44
C ASN A 982 -24.18 -46.06 -132.24
N GLU A 983 -24.25 -47.22 -131.59
CA GLU A 983 -24.74 -48.50 -132.12
C GLU A 983 -25.83 -49.04 -131.16
N TRP A 984 -26.88 -49.67 -131.67
CA TRP A 984 -27.92 -50.29 -130.83
C TRP A 984 -27.44 -51.65 -130.30
N LEU A 985 -27.84 -52.04 -129.09
CA LEU A 985 -27.49 -53.35 -128.51
C LEU A 985 -27.89 -54.52 -129.44
N SER A 986 -29.04 -54.40 -130.12
CA SER A 986 -29.51 -55.41 -131.10
C SER A 986 -28.59 -55.59 -132.32
N GLU A 987 -27.74 -54.61 -132.64
CA GLU A 987 -26.70 -54.71 -133.68
C GLU A 987 -25.34 -55.16 -133.09
N PHE A 988 -25.06 -54.85 -131.82
CA PHE A 988 -23.80 -55.14 -131.13
C PHE A 988 -23.60 -56.62 -130.74
N ASP A 989 -24.48 -57.19 -129.91
CA ASP A 989 -24.47 -58.63 -129.52
C ASP A 989 -25.88 -59.22 -129.30
N GLY A 990 -26.93 -58.39 -129.35
CA GLY A 990 -28.35 -58.81 -129.23
C GLY A 990 -29.20 -57.83 -128.42
N PRO A 991 -30.53 -57.81 -128.60
CA PRO A 991 -31.43 -57.02 -127.75
C PRO A 991 -31.45 -57.58 -126.32
N GLY A 992 -31.64 -56.70 -125.33
CA GLY A 992 -31.73 -57.11 -123.92
C GLY A 992 -33.14 -57.58 -123.53
N PHE A 993 -33.22 -58.45 -122.53
CA PHE A 993 -34.48 -59.00 -122.03
C PHE A 993 -34.67 -58.71 -120.52
N SER A 994 -35.43 -57.66 -120.17
CA SER A 994 -35.65 -57.31 -118.76
C SER A 994 -36.52 -58.35 -118.05
N ARG A 995 -35.83 -59.34 -117.47
CA ARG A 995 -36.31 -60.33 -116.51
C ARG A 995 -35.95 -59.93 -115.09
N ASP A 996 -34.83 -59.23 -114.94
CA ASP A 996 -34.37 -58.55 -113.74
C ASP A 996 -33.91 -57.11 -114.06
N ALA A 997 -32.69 -56.72 -113.69
CA ALA A 997 -32.24 -55.34 -113.65
C ALA A 997 -30.84 -55.22 -114.27
N ASP A 998 -30.80 -54.84 -115.54
CA ASP A 998 -29.63 -55.06 -116.40
C ASP A 998 -28.71 -53.85 -116.32
N TRP A 999 -27.50 -54.05 -115.79
CA TRP A 999 -26.51 -52.98 -115.66
C TRP A 999 -25.53 -52.97 -116.83
N PHE A 1000 -25.30 -51.78 -117.38
CA PHE A 1000 -24.30 -51.55 -118.43
C PHE A 1000 -23.33 -50.46 -117.98
N CYS A 1001 -22.11 -50.46 -118.49
CA CYS A 1001 -21.15 -49.39 -118.26
C CYS A 1001 -20.42 -48.96 -119.53
N PHE A 1002 -20.00 -47.69 -119.57
CA PHE A 1002 -19.25 -47.13 -120.69
C PHE A 1002 -18.28 -46.04 -120.22
N GLU A 1003 -17.12 -45.96 -120.88
CA GLU A 1003 -16.14 -44.88 -120.68
C GLU A 1003 -16.48 -43.71 -121.61
N LEU A 1004 -16.63 -42.51 -121.06
CA LEU A 1004 -16.89 -41.30 -121.84
C LEU A 1004 -15.61 -40.86 -122.59
N ASP A 1005 -15.70 -40.40 -123.84
CA ASP A 1005 -14.51 -39.94 -124.56
C ASP A 1005 -13.76 -38.84 -123.76
N PRO A 1006 -12.42 -38.91 -123.63
CA PRO A 1006 -11.59 -37.90 -122.97
C PRO A 1006 -11.70 -36.45 -123.50
N THR A 1007 -12.42 -36.15 -124.59
CA THR A 1007 -12.78 -34.77 -124.98
C THR A 1007 -14.22 -34.36 -124.69
N SER A 1008 -15.12 -35.32 -124.44
CA SER A 1008 -16.57 -35.09 -124.28
C SER A 1008 -16.99 -34.84 -122.83
N ASP A 1009 -17.93 -33.92 -122.61
CA ASP A 1009 -18.46 -33.54 -121.29
C ASP A 1009 -20.00 -33.63 -121.16
N GLN A 1010 -20.68 -34.25 -122.14
CA GLN A 1010 -22.06 -34.69 -122.03
C GLN A 1010 -22.23 -36.16 -122.51
N ILE A 1011 -23.23 -36.83 -121.93
CA ILE A 1011 -23.72 -38.15 -122.31
C ILE A 1011 -25.16 -38.03 -122.81
N ASP A 1012 -25.49 -38.65 -123.93
CA ASP A 1012 -26.87 -38.93 -124.34
C ASP A 1012 -27.11 -40.46 -124.31
N VAL A 1013 -28.20 -40.92 -123.69
CA VAL A 1013 -28.64 -42.33 -123.66
C VAL A 1013 -30.11 -42.42 -124.06
N ILE A 1014 -30.44 -43.35 -124.96
CA ILE A 1014 -31.81 -43.58 -125.43
C ILE A 1014 -32.14 -45.08 -125.30
N LEU A 1015 -33.26 -45.36 -124.64
CA LEU A 1015 -33.88 -46.68 -124.54
C LEU A 1015 -35.13 -46.70 -125.42
N SER A 1016 -35.22 -47.68 -126.32
CA SER A 1016 -36.37 -47.94 -127.18
C SER A 1016 -37.32 -48.93 -126.53
N THR A 1017 -38.61 -48.59 -126.48
CA THR A 1017 -39.68 -49.46 -125.96
C THR A 1017 -40.82 -49.65 -126.99
N GLU A 1018 -40.52 -49.51 -128.28
CA GLU A 1018 -41.52 -49.53 -129.38
C GLU A 1018 -42.46 -50.76 -129.42
N PHE A 1019 -42.15 -51.85 -128.70
CA PHE A 1019 -42.95 -53.08 -128.69
C PHE A 1019 -44.16 -53.05 -127.74
N THR A 1020 -44.15 -52.30 -126.62
CA THR A 1020 -45.31 -52.14 -125.72
C THR A 1020 -45.27 -50.84 -124.89
N ALA A 1021 -46.43 -50.21 -124.71
CA ALA A 1021 -46.60 -48.96 -123.96
C ALA A 1021 -46.68 -49.15 -122.43
N GLU A 1022 -45.72 -49.87 -121.84
CA GLU A 1022 -45.48 -49.92 -120.39
C GLU A 1022 -44.01 -49.56 -120.12
N ILE A 1023 -43.77 -48.74 -119.09
CA ILE A 1023 -42.51 -48.01 -118.95
C ILE A 1023 -41.40 -48.92 -118.41
N VAL A 1024 -40.31 -49.03 -119.18
CA VAL A 1024 -39.01 -49.50 -118.70
C VAL A 1024 -38.26 -48.29 -118.12
N GLY A 1025 -37.81 -48.39 -116.88
CA GLY A 1025 -37.00 -47.37 -116.22
C GLY A 1025 -35.56 -47.39 -116.72
N LEU A 1026 -35.00 -46.20 -116.97
CA LEU A 1026 -33.62 -45.98 -117.36
C LEU A 1026 -32.99 -45.03 -116.34
N ASP A 1027 -31.94 -45.46 -115.65
CA ASP A 1027 -31.22 -44.67 -114.65
C ASP A 1027 -29.73 -44.57 -115.00
N LEU A 1028 -29.12 -43.38 -114.86
CA LEU A 1028 -27.70 -43.11 -115.12
C LEU A 1028 -26.95 -42.80 -113.81
N TYR A 1029 -25.77 -43.38 -113.62
CA TYR A 1029 -24.95 -43.29 -112.40
C TYR A 1029 -23.49 -42.94 -112.70
N ASP A 1030 -22.80 -42.34 -111.72
CA ASP A 1030 -21.35 -42.14 -111.74
C ASP A 1030 -20.55 -43.39 -111.36
N GLU A 1031 -19.22 -43.33 -111.53
CA GLU A 1031 -18.25 -44.36 -111.11
C GLU A 1031 -18.32 -44.68 -109.59
N SER A 1032 -18.98 -43.85 -108.78
CA SER A 1032 -19.19 -44.06 -107.33
C SER A 1032 -20.57 -44.64 -107.00
N GLY A 1033 -21.41 -44.94 -108.00
CA GLY A 1033 -22.75 -45.49 -107.83
C GLY A 1033 -23.80 -44.46 -107.35
N ASN A 1034 -23.52 -43.16 -107.46
CA ASN A 1034 -24.54 -42.13 -107.22
C ASN A 1034 -25.43 -41.97 -108.46
N LEU A 1035 -26.76 -41.96 -108.27
CA LEU A 1035 -27.70 -41.63 -109.33
C LEU A 1035 -27.48 -40.17 -109.77
N LEU A 1036 -27.25 -39.99 -111.07
CA LEU A 1036 -27.02 -38.69 -111.70
C LEU A 1036 -28.30 -38.14 -112.33
N ASP A 1037 -29.02 -39.00 -113.06
CA ASP A 1037 -30.28 -38.66 -113.72
C ASP A 1037 -31.13 -39.92 -113.98
N SER A 1038 -32.43 -39.72 -114.20
CA SER A 1038 -33.42 -40.77 -114.48
C SER A 1038 -34.25 -40.38 -115.70
N GLY A 1039 -34.34 -41.28 -116.68
CA GLY A 1039 -35.00 -41.01 -117.96
C GLY A 1039 -36.50 -40.75 -117.82
N ALA A 1040 -37.00 -39.76 -118.56
CA ALA A 1040 -38.42 -39.42 -118.62
C ALA A 1040 -39.08 -39.97 -119.90
N GLU A 1041 -40.35 -40.38 -119.81
CA GLU A 1041 -41.11 -40.91 -120.95
C GLU A 1041 -41.38 -39.81 -122.01
N GLY A 1042 -40.82 -39.99 -123.20
CA GLY A 1042 -41.04 -39.12 -124.35
C GLY A 1042 -42.34 -39.41 -125.10
N ALA A 1043 -42.83 -38.44 -125.87
CA ALA A 1043 -44.13 -38.54 -126.56
C ALA A 1043 -44.24 -39.63 -127.65
N ASN A 1044 -43.16 -40.35 -127.95
CA ASN A 1044 -42.99 -41.23 -129.11
C ASN A 1044 -42.43 -42.63 -128.76
N SER A 1045 -42.67 -43.18 -127.56
CA SER A 1045 -42.19 -44.53 -127.14
C SER A 1045 -40.66 -44.70 -127.01
N PHE A 1046 -39.98 -43.63 -126.58
CA PHE A 1046 -38.57 -43.66 -126.16
C PHE A 1046 -38.43 -43.08 -124.75
N VAL A 1047 -37.45 -43.58 -124.00
CA VAL A 1047 -36.98 -42.99 -122.73
C VAL A 1047 -35.56 -42.47 -122.98
N THR A 1048 -35.28 -41.23 -122.56
CA THR A 1048 -34.01 -40.56 -122.87
C THR A 1048 -33.42 -39.89 -121.64
N ILE A 1049 -32.10 -39.96 -121.51
CA ILE A 1049 -31.27 -39.18 -120.57
C ILE A 1049 -30.29 -38.34 -121.40
N SER A 1050 -30.14 -37.07 -121.04
CA SER A 1050 -29.15 -36.14 -121.62
C SER A 1050 -28.44 -35.40 -120.49
N TYR A 1051 -27.27 -35.89 -120.09
CA TYR A 1051 -26.56 -35.45 -118.89
C TYR A 1051 -25.32 -34.60 -119.23
N GLU A 1052 -25.41 -33.29 -118.97
CA GLU A 1052 -24.33 -32.31 -119.12
C GLU A 1052 -23.44 -32.22 -117.86
N GLY A 1053 -22.15 -31.92 -118.04
CA GLY A 1053 -21.18 -31.81 -116.95
C GLY A 1053 -20.57 -33.16 -116.53
N ALA A 1054 -20.65 -34.15 -117.42
CA ALA A 1054 -19.92 -35.39 -117.28
C ALA A 1054 -18.40 -35.14 -117.31
N THR A 1055 -17.64 -35.99 -116.64
CA THR A 1055 -16.17 -35.88 -116.55
C THR A 1055 -15.54 -36.63 -117.73
N PRO A 1056 -14.81 -35.96 -118.64
CA PRO A 1056 -14.22 -36.61 -119.80
C PRO A 1056 -13.25 -37.73 -119.39
N GLY A 1057 -13.39 -38.91 -119.98
CA GLY A 1057 -12.58 -40.09 -119.63
C GLY A 1057 -12.98 -40.78 -118.31
N ALA A 1058 -14.15 -40.48 -117.73
CA ALA A 1058 -14.70 -41.23 -116.60
C ALA A 1058 -15.66 -42.35 -117.07
N THR A 1059 -15.80 -43.38 -116.25
CA THR A 1059 -16.77 -44.48 -116.49
C THR A 1059 -18.12 -44.14 -115.90
N TYR A 1060 -19.17 -44.39 -116.68
CA TYR A 1060 -20.57 -44.19 -116.33
C TYR A 1060 -21.33 -45.51 -116.40
N TYR A 1061 -22.39 -45.61 -115.61
CA TYR A 1061 -23.19 -46.82 -115.46
C TYR A 1061 -24.66 -46.53 -115.76
N VAL A 1062 -25.32 -47.41 -116.49
CA VAL A 1062 -26.75 -47.37 -116.80
C VAL A 1062 -27.42 -48.60 -116.21
N ALA A 1063 -28.59 -48.43 -115.61
CA ALA A 1063 -29.48 -49.53 -115.24
C ALA A 1063 -30.75 -49.49 -116.10
N VAL A 1064 -31.14 -50.64 -116.64
CA VAL A 1064 -32.44 -50.85 -117.30
C VAL A 1064 -33.30 -51.69 -116.35
N THR A 1065 -34.49 -51.21 -115.99
CA THR A 1065 -35.34 -51.86 -114.96
C THR A 1065 -36.81 -51.89 -115.34
N THR A 1066 -37.54 -52.93 -114.95
CA THR A 1066 -39.01 -53.00 -115.10
C THR A 1066 -39.72 -53.14 -113.76
N SER A 1067 -40.98 -52.67 -113.67
CA SER A 1067 -41.75 -52.71 -112.41
C SER A 1067 -42.23 -54.11 -112.02
N ASP A 1068 -42.35 -55.02 -112.99
CA ASP A 1068 -43.04 -56.31 -112.85
C ASP A 1068 -42.31 -57.50 -113.52
N TYR A 1069 -41.03 -57.34 -113.90
CA TYR A 1069 -40.14 -58.43 -114.35
C TYR A 1069 -40.72 -59.32 -115.47
N ALA A 1070 -41.25 -58.69 -116.51
CA ALA A 1070 -42.11 -59.35 -117.49
C ALA A 1070 -41.36 -60.10 -118.62
N GLY A 1071 -40.03 -59.99 -118.70
CA GLY A 1071 -39.23 -60.59 -119.79
C GLY A 1071 -39.46 -59.87 -121.12
N LEU A 1072 -39.37 -58.53 -121.10
CA LEU A 1072 -39.61 -57.68 -122.26
C LEU A 1072 -38.31 -57.42 -123.02
N GLU A 1073 -38.37 -57.59 -124.34
CA GLU A 1073 -37.30 -57.26 -125.29
C GLU A 1073 -37.19 -55.72 -125.41
N TYR A 1074 -36.00 -55.17 -125.18
CA TYR A 1074 -35.71 -53.73 -125.34
C TYR A 1074 -34.42 -53.53 -126.13
N ASP A 1075 -34.19 -52.28 -126.57
CA ASP A 1075 -32.97 -51.89 -127.24
C ASP A 1075 -32.44 -50.56 -126.67
N LEU A 1076 -31.12 -50.44 -126.56
CA LEU A 1076 -30.43 -49.33 -125.91
C LEU A 1076 -29.32 -48.80 -126.82
N ILE A 1077 -29.16 -47.48 -126.88
CA ILE A 1077 -28.06 -46.79 -127.55
C ILE A 1077 -27.56 -45.64 -126.67
N TRP A 1078 -26.25 -45.41 -126.67
CA TRP A 1078 -25.61 -44.34 -125.91
C TRP A 1078 -24.57 -43.61 -126.75
N LYS A 1079 -24.21 -42.39 -126.36
CA LYS A 1079 -23.17 -41.61 -127.05
C LYS A 1079 -22.51 -40.52 -126.18
N SER A 1080 -21.23 -40.27 -126.43
CA SER A 1080 -20.48 -39.09 -125.96
C SER A 1080 -20.73 -37.84 -126.82
N ILE A 1081 -20.61 -36.67 -126.18
CA ILE A 1081 -20.85 -35.35 -126.77
C ILE A 1081 -19.68 -34.40 -126.48
N ASP A 1082 -19.04 -33.90 -127.54
CA ASP A 1082 -17.98 -32.89 -127.44
C ASP A 1082 -18.53 -31.49 -127.09
N PRO A 1083 -17.90 -30.75 -126.14
CA PRO A 1083 -18.33 -29.43 -125.71
C PRO A 1083 -18.35 -28.41 -126.85
N GLY A 1084 -19.56 -28.03 -127.27
CA GLY A 1084 -19.79 -26.95 -128.25
C GLY A 1084 -20.40 -27.41 -129.58
N GLU A 1085 -20.68 -28.69 -129.78
CA GLU A 1085 -21.78 -29.04 -130.68
C GLU A 1085 -23.10 -28.56 -130.03
N SER A 1086 -23.98 -27.94 -130.81
CA SER A 1086 -25.23 -27.33 -130.29
C SER A 1086 -26.33 -28.37 -130.07
N ASP A 1087 -27.58 -27.94 -130.22
CA ASP A 1087 -28.79 -28.75 -130.36
C ASP A 1087 -28.74 -29.69 -131.61
N ALA A 1088 -27.71 -30.57 -131.71
CA ALA A 1088 -27.18 -31.34 -132.87
C ALA A 1088 -26.92 -32.91 -132.87
N VAL A 1089 -27.27 -33.78 -131.87
CA VAL A 1089 -27.10 -35.26 -131.82
C VAL A 1089 -28.25 -36.26 -131.34
N VAL A 1090 -29.47 -35.90 -130.89
CA VAL A 1090 -30.58 -36.84 -130.44
C VAL A 1090 -31.83 -37.11 -131.36
N ASP A 1091 -32.57 -36.12 -131.85
CA ASP A 1091 -33.82 -36.13 -132.66
C ASP A 1091 -33.69 -36.77 -134.06
N GLU A 1092 -32.46 -36.98 -134.52
CA GLU A 1092 -32.09 -37.87 -135.60
C GLU A 1092 -31.38 -39.15 -135.08
N MET A 1093 -30.89 -39.32 -133.84
CA MET A 1093 -30.81 -40.71 -133.27
C MET A 1093 -32.21 -41.36 -133.26
N ILE A 1094 -33.25 -40.52 -133.25
CA ILE A 1094 -34.67 -40.82 -133.46
C ILE A 1094 -35.09 -40.73 -134.97
N GLY A 1095 -34.19 -40.40 -135.93
CA GLY A 1095 -34.56 -39.98 -137.31
C GLY A 1095 -33.58 -40.17 -138.49
N PHE A 1096 -32.25 -40.21 -138.32
CA PHE A 1096 -31.21 -40.49 -139.34
C PHE A 1096 -29.77 -40.76 -138.77
N SER A 1097 -29.64 -41.03 -137.47
CA SER A 1097 -28.57 -40.58 -136.54
C SER A 1097 -28.44 -39.05 -136.39
N SER A 1098 -28.22 -38.54 -135.17
CA SER A 1098 -27.92 -37.13 -134.74
C SER A 1098 -29.06 -36.14 -134.22
N THR A 1099 -28.97 -34.76 -134.18
CA THR A 1099 -29.84 -33.59 -133.60
C THR A 1099 -30.26 -33.37 -132.06
N ARG A 1100 -29.64 -32.54 -131.18
CA ARG A 1100 -29.54 -32.60 -129.64
C ARG A 1100 -30.36 -31.55 -128.79
N GLN A 1101 -30.17 -31.60 -127.44
CA GLN A 1101 -30.12 -30.50 -126.41
C GLN A 1101 -31.35 -29.53 -126.28
N ILE A 1102 -31.46 -28.62 -125.29
CA ILE A 1102 -30.64 -28.25 -124.09
C ILE A 1102 -31.59 -28.11 -122.88
N GLY A 1103 -31.11 -28.24 -121.63
CA GLY A 1103 -32.00 -28.32 -120.43
C GLY A 1103 -31.91 -27.20 -119.38
N ASP A 1104 -30.80 -27.15 -118.64
CA ASP A 1104 -30.40 -26.16 -117.60
C ASP A 1104 -31.28 -26.02 -116.30
N GLY A 1105 -30.71 -26.25 -115.09
CA GLY A 1105 -31.11 -25.46 -113.88
C GLY A 1105 -31.46 -26.05 -112.48
N VAL A 1106 -30.49 -26.61 -111.73
CA VAL A 1106 -30.05 -26.13 -110.36
C VAL A 1106 -30.97 -26.14 -109.07
N VAL A 1107 -30.68 -27.10 -108.14
CA VAL A 1107 -30.31 -26.96 -106.67
C VAL A 1107 -31.31 -26.81 -105.45
N ASN A 1108 -31.10 -27.71 -104.45
CA ASN A 1108 -31.21 -27.71 -102.95
C ASN A 1108 -32.48 -27.71 -102.04
N GLU A 1109 -32.44 -28.68 -101.09
CA GLU A 1109 -32.72 -28.68 -99.62
C GLU A 1109 -34.09 -28.32 -98.98
N SER A 1110 -34.34 -28.86 -97.77
CA SER A 1110 -35.60 -28.71 -97.00
C SER A 1110 -35.43 -28.76 -95.46
N ALA A 1111 -36.43 -28.30 -94.69
CA ALA A 1111 -36.48 -28.39 -93.22
C ALA A 1111 -37.92 -28.33 -92.64
N ALA A 1112 -38.22 -29.06 -91.54
CA ALA A 1112 -39.52 -29.08 -90.82
C ALA A 1112 -39.35 -29.52 -89.32
N ALA A 1113 -40.42 -29.56 -88.48
CA ALA A 1113 -40.28 -29.77 -87.01
C ALA A 1113 -41.55 -30.17 -86.16
N GLN A 1114 -41.31 -30.65 -84.90
CA GLN A 1114 -42.07 -30.49 -83.61
C GLN A 1114 -42.99 -31.61 -82.96
N THR A 1115 -42.66 -31.99 -81.68
CA THR A 1115 -43.50 -32.42 -80.49
C THR A 1115 -44.14 -33.85 -80.43
N ILE A 1116 -44.63 -34.44 -79.29
CA ILE A 1116 -44.87 -34.02 -77.86
C ILE A 1116 -44.18 -34.96 -76.78
N THR A 1117 -44.69 -35.75 -75.78
CA THR A 1117 -46.03 -36.06 -75.17
C THR A 1117 -46.01 -36.73 -73.74
N SER A 1118 -46.48 -36.06 -72.66
CA SER A 1118 -47.01 -36.63 -71.36
C SER A 1118 -46.10 -37.37 -70.32
N ILE A 1119 -46.62 -37.68 -69.09
CA ILE A 1119 -45.92 -38.35 -67.94
C ILE A 1119 -46.90 -39.22 -67.10
N SER A 1120 -46.46 -40.38 -66.55
CA SER A 1120 -47.21 -41.20 -65.55
C SER A 1120 -46.35 -41.75 -64.37
N LYS A 1121 -46.95 -42.41 -63.36
CA LYS A 1121 -46.26 -42.89 -62.12
C LYS A 1121 -46.80 -44.22 -61.56
N SER A 1122 -45.89 -45.09 -61.08
CA SER A 1122 -46.22 -46.35 -60.38
C SER A 1122 -46.05 -46.27 -58.85
N ARG A 1123 -46.93 -46.94 -58.09
CA ARG A 1123 -47.04 -46.80 -56.61
C ARG A 1123 -46.18 -47.75 -55.77
N ARG A 1124 -45.47 -48.73 -56.34
CA ARG A 1124 -44.71 -49.74 -55.55
C ARG A 1124 -43.19 -49.58 -55.58
N THR A 1125 -42.58 -49.10 -56.67
CA THR A 1125 -41.11 -49.12 -56.87
C THR A 1125 -40.39 -47.78 -56.75
N HIS A 1126 -41.13 -46.67 -56.63
CA HIS A 1126 -40.57 -45.32 -56.41
C HIS A 1126 -39.60 -44.79 -57.48
N LYS A 1127 -39.64 -45.34 -58.70
CA LYS A 1127 -39.03 -44.75 -59.90
C LYS A 1127 -40.03 -43.94 -60.70
N ALA A 1128 -39.51 -42.93 -61.39
CA ALA A 1128 -40.14 -42.27 -62.52
C ALA A 1128 -39.22 -42.46 -63.74
N TYR A 1129 -39.81 -42.47 -64.94
CA TYR A 1129 -39.09 -42.54 -66.20
C TYR A 1129 -39.25 -41.21 -66.94
N PHE A 1130 -38.27 -40.88 -67.76
CA PHE A 1130 -38.34 -39.83 -68.77
C PHE A 1130 -37.86 -40.44 -70.09
N THR A 1131 -38.50 -40.05 -71.18
CA THR A 1131 -38.02 -40.32 -72.53
C THR A 1131 -38.01 -39.00 -73.28
N ILE A 1132 -36.91 -38.72 -73.96
CA ILE A 1132 -36.80 -37.74 -75.03
C ILE A 1132 -36.18 -38.54 -76.17
N GLU A 1133 -36.77 -38.49 -77.35
CA GLU A 1133 -36.06 -38.85 -78.57
C GLU A 1133 -35.83 -37.58 -79.38
N ASN A 1134 -34.75 -37.61 -80.15
CA ASN A 1134 -34.07 -36.42 -80.67
C ASN A 1134 -33.83 -36.67 -82.15
N GLU A 1135 -34.09 -35.68 -83.02
CA GLU A 1135 -33.68 -35.71 -84.43
C GLU A 1135 -32.19 -35.35 -84.53
N SER A 1136 -31.39 -36.18 -83.84
CA SER A 1136 -29.95 -36.41 -84.00
C SER A 1136 -29.55 -37.52 -83.01
N ALA A 1137 -29.20 -38.69 -83.54
CA ALA A 1137 -28.55 -39.82 -82.87
C ALA A 1137 -29.15 -40.36 -81.54
N GLY A 1138 -29.85 -41.49 -81.64
CA GLY A 1138 -29.26 -42.74 -81.14
C GLY A 1138 -29.75 -43.36 -79.81
N THR A 1139 -30.43 -44.50 -79.96
CA THR A 1139 -30.45 -45.65 -79.02
C THR A 1139 -31.32 -45.57 -77.76
N GLN A 1140 -32.49 -46.22 -77.82
CA GLN A 1140 -33.28 -46.58 -76.63
C GLN A 1140 -32.56 -47.64 -75.77
N LYS A 1141 -32.37 -47.37 -74.46
CA LYS A 1141 -31.99 -48.40 -73.47
C LYS A 1141 -32.72 -48.21 -72.12
N TYR A 1142 -33.60 -49.14 -71.79
CA TYR A 1142 -34.14 -49.34 -70.45
C TYR A 1142 -33.17 -50.21 -69.62
N TYR A 1143 -33.15 -50.10 -68.28
CA TYR A 1143 -33.02 -51.21 -67.31
C TYR A 1143 -33.12 -50.69 -65.85
N THR A 1144 -33.12 -51.59 -64.85
CA THR A 1144 -33.69 -51.34 -63.50
C THR A 1144 -32.83 -51.80 -62.32
N GLY A 1145 -32.99 -51.13 -61.17
CA GLY A 1145 -32.53 -51.57 -59.85
C GLY A 1145 -33.28 -50.81 -58.74
N GLY A 1146 -33.75 -51.50 -57.69
CA GLY A 1146 -34.56 -50.92 -56.60
C GLY A 1146 -33.75 -50.16 -55.53
N ASN A 1147 -34.29 -49.79 -54.36
CA ASN A 1147 -35.63 -50.08 -53.81
C ASN A 1147 -36.01 -49.09 -52.66
N GLY A 1148 -37.30 -48.79 -52.47
CA GLY A 1148 -37.88 -48.33 -51.19
C GLY A 1148 -38.06 -46.82 -50.88
N GLY A 1149 -39.32 -46.41 -50.58
CA GLY A 1149 -39.62 -45.30 -49.64
C GLY A 1149 -40.31 -44.03 -50.18
N SER A 1150 -41.58 -43.79 -49.82
CA SER A 1150 -42.35 -42.56 -50.12
C SER A 1150 -42.40 -41.56 -48.94
N ARG A 1151 -42.64 -40.25 -49.22
CA ARG A 1151 -43.86 -39.46 -48.83
C ARG A 1151 -43.84 -37.99 -49.39
N PHE A 1152 -45.00 -37.59 -49.93
CA PHE A 1152 -45.59 -36.26 -50.26
C PHE A 1152 -44.76 -34.95 -50.31
N PHE A 1153 -44.92 -34.17 -51.38
CA PHE A 1153 -44.44 -32.78 -51.57
C PHE A 1153 -45.63 -31.83 -51.86
N SER A 1154 -45.45 -30.53 -51.64
CA SER A 1154 -46.34 -29.43 -52.09
C SER A 1154 -45.51 -28.17 -52.41
N VAL A 1155 -46.07 -27.25 -53.20
CA VAL A 1155 -45.41 -26.01 -53.68
C VAL A 1155 -46.40 -24.85 -53.61
N THR A 1156 -45.92 -23.65 -53.27
CA THR A 1156 -46.70 -22.40 -53.24
C THR A 1156 -45.86 -21.26 -53.82
N TYR A 1157 -46.48 -20.39 -54.63
CA TYR A 1157 -45.82 -19.26 -55.28
C TYR A 1157 -45.73 -18.02 -54.36
N LEU A 1158 -44.71 -17.19 -54.58
CA LEU A 1158 -44.56 -15.85 -54.02
C LEU A 1158 -44.50 -14.84 -55.17
N GLN A 1159 -44.97 -13.61 -54.95
CA GLN A 1159 -44.95 -12.55 -55.96
C GLN A 1159 -44.29 -11.29 -55.38
N LEU A 1160 -43.50 -10.60 -56.21
CA LEU A 1160 -42.85 -9.35 -55.85
C LEU A 1160 -43.82 -8.18 -56.15
N ILE A 1161 -44.24 -7.46 -55.12
CA ILE A 1161 -45.14 -6.30 -55.25
C ILE A 1161 -44.53 -5.14 -54.47
N ASN A 1162 -44.39 -3.98 -55.11
CA ASN A 1162 -43.89 -2.72 -54.54
C ASN A 1162 -42.61 -2.88 -53.67
N GLY A 1163 -41.62 -3.61 -54.19
CA GLY A 1163 -40.29 -3.73 -53.57
C GLY A 1163 -40.21 -4.64 -52.34
N THR A 1164 -41.26 -5.41 -52.02
CA THR A 1164 -41.21 -6.43 -50.95
C THR A 1164 -41.79 -7.75 -51.44
N TRP A 1165 -41.13 -8.85 -51.06
CA TRP A 1165 -41.63 -10.20 -51.33
C TRP A 1165 -42.82 -10.50 -50.44
N GLN A 1166 -43.94 -10.91 -51.05
CA GLN A 1166 -45.17 -11.28 -50.34
C GLN A 1166 -45.61 -12.69 -50.76
N ASN A 1167 -46.24 -13.39 -49.82
CA ASN A 1167 -47.06 -14.55 -50.11
C ASN A 1167 -48.51 -14.12 -50.40
N ALA A 1168 -49.38 -15.07 -50.77
CA ALA A 1168 -50.81 -14.82 -50.99
C ALA A 1168 -51.60 -14.37 -49.73
N THR A 1169 -50.94 -14.09 -48.59
CA THR A 1169 -51.54 -13.54 -47.37
C THR A 1169 -50.88 -12.23 -46.87
N GLY A 1170 -49.87 -11.69 -47.58
CA GLY A 1170 -49.38 -10.31 -47.41
C GLY A 1170 -48.22 -10.07 -46.43
N ASP A 1171 -47.60 -11.10 -45.85
CA ASP A 1171 -46.52 -10.92 -44.86
C ASP A 1171 -45.13 -10.65 -45.48
N VAL A 1172 -44.30 -9.84 -44.80
CA VAL A 1172 -43.00 -9.32 -45.29
C VAL A 1172 -41.87 -9.52 -44.27
N ILE A 1173 -40.68 -9.93 -44.72
CA ILE A 1173 -39.47 -10.10 -43.89
C ILE A 1173 -38.25 -9.38 -44.53
N ARG A 1174 -37.41 -8.71 -43.73
CA ARG A 1174 -36.27 -7.87 -44.18
C ARG A 1174 -34.90 -8.50 -43.94
N HIS A 1175 -33.89 -7.98 -44.65
CA HIS A 1175 -32.53 -8.52 -44.77
C HIS A 1175 -31.46 -7.50 -44.35
N THR A 1176 -30.43 -7.94 -43.61
CA THR A 1176 -29.14 -7.24 -43.35
C THR A 1176 -28.19 -8.24 -42.65
N ALA A 1177 -26.86 -8.25 -42.79
CA ALA A 1177 -25.87 -7.84 -43.81
C ALA A 1177 -24.47 -8.13 -43.18
N GLU A 1178 -23.38 -8.07 -43.95
CA GLU A 1178 -21.97 -8.37 -43.57
C GLU A 1178 -21.59 -9.86 -43.44
N SER A 1179 -20.39 -10.31 -43.88
CA SER A 1179 -19.45 -9.75 -44.87
C SER A 1179 -18.44 -10.81 -45.36
N ASN A 1180 -17.99 -10.66 -46.60
CA ASN A 1180 -16.75 -11.16 -47.22
C ASN A 1180 -16.48 -12.69 -47.27
N LEU A 1181 -16.80 -13.27 -48.43
CA LEU A 1181 -16.14 -14.44 -49.01
C LEU A 1181 -14.88 -13.99 -49.80
N GLN A 1182 -14.05 -14.95 -50.21
CA GLN A 1182 -13.05 -14.80 -51.28
C GLN A 1182 -13.11 -16.00 -52.24
N PRO A 1183 -12.72 -15.87 -53.51
CA PRO A 1183 -13.26 -16.70 -54.59
C PRO A 1183 -12.27 -17.73 -55.17
N PHE A 1184 -12.82 -18.68 -55.94
CA PHE A 1184 -12.29 -19.00 -57.26
C PHE A 1184 -13.44 -19.45 -58.17
N GLU A 1185 -13.31 -19.22 -59.48
CA GLU A 1185 -14.36 -19.51 -60.46
C GLU A 1185 -14.29 -20.95 -61.00
N SER A 1186 -15.40 -21.42 -61.55
CA SER A 1186 -15.39 -22.25 -62.74
C SER A 1186 -16.09 -21.48 -63.85
N SER A 1187 -15.84 -21.84 -65.11
CA SER A 1187 -16.87 -21.65 -66.13
C SER A 1187 -18.18 -22.27 -65.62
N ASP A 1188 -19.21 -21.43 -65.54
CA ASP A 1188 -20.59 -21.73 -65.13
C ASP A 1188 -20.78 -22.61 -63.88
N PHE A 1189 -20.24 -22.11 -62.76
CA PHE A 1189 -20.66 -22.34 -61.36
C PHE A 1189 -20.29 -23.67 -60.64
N GLN A 1190 -19.79 -23.52 -59.41
CA GLN A 1190 -19.73 -24.58 -58.39
C GLN A 1190 -20.64 -24.27 -57.18
N VAL A 1191 -21.05 -25.33 -56.47
CA VAL A 1191 -21.94 -25.28 -55.29
C VAL A 1191 -21.25 -25.88 -54.08
N PHE A 1192 -21.35 -25.22 -52.91
CA PHE A 1192 -20.90 -25.76 -51.63
C PHE A 1192 -22.01 -25.79 -50.57
N VAL A 1193 -22.00 -26.83 -49.74
CA VAL A 1193 -23.03 -27.14 -48.74
C VAL A 1193 -22.37 -27.40 -47.38
N ARG A 1194 -23.01 -27.01 -46.27
CA ARG A 1194 -22.75 -27.60 -44.94
C ARG A 1194 -24.05 -27.89 -44.17
N PRO A 1195 -24.17 -29.06 -43.50
CA PRO A 1195 -25.37 -29.47 -42.79
C PRO A 1195 -25.35 -29.12 -41.29
N GLY A 1196 -26.52 -29.15 -40.66
CA GLY A 1196 -26.68 -29.14 -39.19
C GLY A 1196 -27.53 -30.32 -38.71
N LYS A 1197 -27.07 -31.03 -37.68
CA LYS A 1197 -27.88 -32.00 -36.91
C LYS A 1197 -28.89 -31.21 -36.03
N PHE A 1198 -30.07 -31.72 -35.63
CA PHE A 1198 -30.29 -33.04 -35.04
C PHE A 1198 -31.73 -33.60 -35.19
N ASN A 1199 -31.76 -34.92 -35.41
CA ASN A 1199 -32.72 -35.96 -34.98
C ASN A 1199 -34.22 -35.96 -35.36
N LYS A 1200 -34.63 -37.19 -35.73
CA LYS A 1200 -36.00 -37.77 -35.81
C LYS A 1200 -37.04 -37.09 -36.72
N THR A 1201 -37.30 -37.79 -37.83
CA THR A 1201 -38.48 -37.73 -38.73
C THR A 1201 -38.56 -36.61 -39.78
N ARG A 1202 -37.89 -36.90 -40.93
CA ARG A 1202 -37.98 -36.25 -42.25
C ARG A 1202 -37.42 -34.83 -42.38
N THR A 1203 -36.39 -34.71 -43.21
CA THR A 1203 -35.92 -33.46 -43.82
C THR A 1203 -36.05 -33.59 -45.35
N LYS A 1204 -36.28 -32.47 -46.04
CA LYS A 1204 -36.26 -32.39 -47.51
C LYS A 1204 -35.32 -31.28 -47.95
N TYR A 1205 -34.72 -31.49 -49.12
CA TYR A 1205 -33.88 -30.51 -49.79
C TYR A 1205 -34.72 -29.71 -50.79
N HIS A 1206 -34.38 -28.43 -50.98
CA HIS A 1206 -34.92 -27.54 -51.99
C HIS A 1206 -33.73 -26.94 -52.75
N PHE A 1207 -33.85 -26.78 -54.07
CA PHE A 1207 -32.83 -26.23 -54.97
C PHE A 1207 -33.49 -25.23 -55.93
N VAL A 1208 -32.80 -24.13 -56.27
CA VAL A 1208 -33.16 -23.15 -57.30
C VAL A 1208 -31.85 -22.57 -57.88
N VAL A 1209 -31.80 -22.27 -59.19
CA VAL A 1209 -30.62 -21.79 -59.94
C VAL A 1209 -31.06 -20.76 -61.00
N LEU A 1210 -30.30 -19.68 -61.22
CA LEU A 1210 -30.44 -18.69 -62.32
C LEU A 1210 -29.06 -18.06 -62.70
N LYS A 1211 -28.99 -17.30 -63.81
CA LYS A 1211 -27.80 -17.06 -64.68
C LYS A 1211 -27.11 -15.66 -64.56
N THR A 1212 -26.01 -15.48 -65.32
CA THR A 1212 -24.87 -14.51 -65.31
C THR A 1212 -24.98 -13.24 -66.19
N GLU A 1213 -23.96 -12.34 -66.07
CA GLU A 1213 -23.28 -11.43 -67.05
C GLU A 1213 -23.05 -9.97 -66.54
N LEU A 1214 -22.03 -9.16 -66.89
CA LEU A 1214 -20.56 -9.33 -67.10
C LEU A 1214 -19.82 -7.93 -67.14
N GLU A 1215 -18.48 -7.88 -67.35
CA GLU A 1215 -17.57 -6.70 -67.58
C GLU A 1215 -17.25 -5.71 -66.41
N SER A 1216 -16.09 -5.01 -66.31
CA SER A 1216 -14.69 -5.19 -66.79
C SER A 1216 -13.66 -4.33 -65.95
N PHE A 1217 -12.34 -4.41 -66.24
CA PHE A 1217 -11.16 -3.92 -65.44
C PHE A 1217 -10.75 -2.43 -65.71
N PRO A 1218 -9.70 -1.79 -65.08
CA PRO A 1218 -8.54 -2.25 -64.23
C PRO A 1218 -8.30 -1.36 -62.93
N ASP A 1219 -7.15 -1.16 -62.23
CA ASP A 1219 -5.72 -1.60 -62.28
C ASP A 1219 -4.90 -1.36 -60.96
N VAL A 1220 -3.60 -1.77 -60.94
CA VAL A 1220 -2.37 -1.29 -60.24
C VAL A 1220 -2.19 -1.30 -58.69
N VAL A 1221 -1.28 -2.18 -58.23
CA VAL A 1221 -0.07 -2.08 -57.32
C VAL A 1221 0.05 -0.86 -56.32
N ASP A 1222 0.55 -0.92 -55.06
CA ASP A 1222 1.54 -1.83 -54.43
C ASP A 1222 1.66 -1.86 -52.85
N THR A 1223 2.39 -2.86 -52.36
CA THR A 1223 3.15 -3.15 -51.11
C THR A 1223 2.98 -2.49 -49.70
N ASN A 1224 2.91 -3.40 -48.70
CA ASN A 1224 3.74 -3.54 -47.47
C ASN A 1224 3.52 -2.77 -46.12
N ARG A 1225 3.17 -3.60 -45.11
CA ARG A 1225 3.93 -3.93 -43.86
C ARG A 1225 3.56 -3.35 -42.46
N LEU A 1226 3.01 -4.29 -41.66
CA LEU A 1226 3.48 -4.77 -40.33
C LEU A 1226 2.95 -4.19 -39.00
N ASN A 1227 2.78 -5.14 -38.06
CA ASN A 1227 2.58 -5.08 -36.61
C ASN A 1227 1.26 -4.46 -36.10
N VAL A 1228 0.28 -5.22 -35.55
CA VAL A 1228 0.26 -6.19 -34.42
C VAL A 1228 0.42 -5.45 -33.08
N ILE A 1229 -0.61 -5.39 -32.20
CA ILE A 1229 -0.91 -6.38 -31.13
C ILE A 1229 -2.38 -6.24 -30.57
N LYS A 1230 -2.93 -7.35 -30.02
CA LYS A 1230 -4.07 -7.52 -29.05
C LYS A 1230 -5.56 -7.45 -29.48
N GLN A 1231 -6.24 -8.61 -29.29
CA GLN A 1231 -7.37 -8.90 -28.37
C GLN A 1231 -8.57 -7.92 -28.23
N GLY A 1232 -9.83 -8.37 -28.04
CA GLY A 1232 -10.33 -9.76 -28.04
C GLY A 1232 -11.72 -10.01 -27.39
N LYS A 1233 -12.71 -10.39 -28.22
CA LYS A 1233 -13.88 -11.26 -27.93
C LYS A 1233 -14.93 -10.90 -26.84
N LYS A 1234 -16.16 -10.61 -27.33
CA LYS A 1234 -17.49 -11.19 -26.91
C LYS A 1234 -18.01 -11.01 -25.45
N LYS A 1235 -19.30 -10.59 -25.32
CA LYS A 1235 -20.44 -11.53 -25.02
C LYS A 1235 -21.85 -10.90 -25.14
N LYS A 1236 -22.89 -11.74 -24.97
CA LYS A 1236 -24.31 -11.56 -25.40
C LYS A 1236 -25.25 -10.89 -24.38
N ARG A 1237 -26.24 -10.15 -24.94
CA ARG A 1237 -27.68 -9.98 -24.58
C ARG A 1237 -28.30 -10.68 -23.32
N LYS A 1238 -29.18 -9.88 -22.66
CA LYS A 1238 -30.56 -10.14 -22.14
C LYS A 1238 -30.84 -10.85 -20.77
N ARG A 1239 -31.20 -10.00 -19.78
CA ARG A 1239 -32.43 -9.96 -18.92
C ARG A 1239 -33.04 -11.23 -18.24
N ARG A 1240 -33.17 -11.11 -16.90
CA ARG A 1240 -34.29 -11.56 -15.99
C ARG A 1240 -34.45 -13.10 -15.75
N LYS A 1241 -34.92 -13.60 -14.58
CA LYS A 1241 -35.44 -12.99 -13.33
C LYS A 1241 -35.37 -13.98 -12.11
N LYS A 1242 -35.27 -13.42 -10.89
CA LYS A 1242 -35.76 -13.93 -9.56
C LYS A 1242 -35.12 -15.19 -8.92
N ARG A 1243 -34.86 -15.07 -7.59
CA ARG A 1243 -34.93 -16.07 -6.48
C ARG A 1243 -34.40 -17.49 -6.77
N ARG A 1244 -33.46 -18.00 -5.97
CA ARG A 1244 -33.59 -18.07 -4.51
C ARG A 1244 -32.45 -17.41 -3.74
#